data_AF-A0A1H4W6A2-F1
#
_entry.id   AF-A0A1H4W6A2-F1
#
_cell.length_a   1.000
_cell.length_b   1.000
_cell.length_c   1.000
_cell.angle_alpha   90.00
_cell.angle_beta   90.00
_cell.angle_gamma   90.00
#
_symmetry.space_group_name_H-M   'P 1'
#
loop_
_entity.id
_entity.type
_entity.pdbx_description
1 polymer ?
#
loop_
_entity_poly.entity_id
_entity_poly.type
_entity_poly.pdbx_seq_one_letter_code
_entity_poly.pdbx_strand_id
1 'polypeptide(L)'
;MPAIRTIYPIPAGKPGNPGPGFYPRGVYDPLKADYIKGSVVSYGTVLWAALGNVPAGTTPVEGPDWTLFFDVGSEATPALDYSTQSETRAGDPATLKPIKPVEAVDLVNFMRPFADDATAAAGVSTSTVLSPRGGTKLVDAIRPYFTRNEIASATINPSIGAFQTNGYAAHADGGAGHYKRVDTQPSHLGKVQSADGSWWELSENVVNPMMFGAAGDGVADDLTYVQGAISYVRARTRGFALIDRFYAISAPLTVRKGERIVGASMYLSGLLKIGSDSTFFNFDSAISDLPEVSNMRLAHVSGAGASGVAFSFTTVGALGAKINRILAEDLYAIARCALSPLSVNDVLISECEFLRTVNTGFYMQGALNWIIEDNILSMKDGAAGTTCVLMSGLTEGCLFSNNFFLGGQYVLHMDQVKENKFVNTIFDGGSSSAAGIYDTGSKRSHFVNCWVSTQGTGGRGIVLDSANIVGWRWTEGEIIGIQQHAMQVNAASDWHVMGGRIGNYGLQAAATFSGITIAPSSTMRFSIKNVIFAQDADISGNSWNGINVNSGTYGHYEIVGCSGIGLTGSLISDGGVCATALARNNPGYNPRGLSAVTVGASPFTYTAGHQQETLYIRGGTVSDISLATGGTMFNASNVSMALPANRSITITYSAAPTIAVDRH
;
A
#
# COMPACT_ATOMS: atom_id res chain seq x y z
N MET A 1 -9.53 9.43 36.20
CA MET A 1 -8.60 8.32 36.49
C MET A 1 -9.39 7.03 36.65
N PRO A 2 -9.27 6.05 35.74
CA PRO A 2 -9.79 4.71 36.00
C PRO A 2 -8.74 3.60 35.91
N ALA A 3 -8.75 2.80 36.98
CA ALA A 3 -8.51 1.35 37.10
C ALA A 3 -7.25 0.70 36.48
N ILE A 4 -6.28 0.45 37.36
CA ILE A 4 -5.18 -0.51 37.24
C ILE A 4 -5.75 -1.94 37.26
N ARG A 5 -5.45 -2.75 36.24
CA ARG A 5 -5.69 -4.20 36.23
C ARG A 5 -4.56 -4.93 36.94
N THR A 6 -4.96 -5.81 37.87
CA THR A 6 -4.14 -6.76 38.63
C THR A 6 -3.41 -7.75 37.73
N ILE A 7 -2.11 -7.91 37.94
CA ILE A 7 -1.26 -8.94 37.32
C ILE A 7 -1.25 -10.18 38.24
N TYR A 8 -1.54 -11.36 37.70
CA TYR A 8 -1.36 -12.64 38.39
C TYR A 8 0.08 -13.15 38.26
N PRO A 9 0.66 -13.80 39.28
CA PRO A 9 2.02 -14.31 39.24
C PRO A 9 2.11 -15.62 38.43
N ILE A 10 3.15 -15.73 37.60
CA ILE A 10 3.54 -16.96 36.90
C ILE A 10 4.34 -17.83 37.88
N PRO A 11 4.05 -19.15 38.02
CA PRO A 11 4.80 -20.01 38.90
C PRO A 11 6.18 -20.36 38.32
N ALA A 12 7.19 -20.37 39.19
CA ALA A 12 8.58 -20.65 38.87
C ALA A 12 8.80 -22.12 38.44
N GLY A 13 9.19 -22.33 37.18
CA GLY A 13 9.71 -23.60 36.67
C GLY A 13 11.22 -23.72 36.91
N LYS A 14 11.67 -24.89 37.38
CA LYS A 14 13.07 -25.25 37.68
C LYS A 14 13.97 -25.30 36.41
N PRO A 15 15.30 -25.13 36.54
CA PRO A 15 16.22 -25.10 35.41
C PRO A 15 16.69 -26.51 34.99
N GLY A 16 16.65 -26.79 33.69
CA GLY A 16 17.25 -27.98 33.05
C GLY A 16 17.80 -27.60 31.67
N ASN A 17 19.02 -28.06 31.38
CA ASN A 17 19.97 -27.66 30.34
C ASN A 17 19.49 -27.79 28.86
N PRO A 18 20.20 -27.16 27.89
CA PRO A 18 19.70 -26.85 26.55
C PRO A 18 20.02 -27.93 25.50
N GLY A 19 19.14 -28.05 24.51
CA GLY A 19 19.38 -28.74 23.25
C GLY A 19 18.73 -27.94 22.09
N PRO A 20 19.31 -27.92 20.88
CA PRO A 20 18.93 -27.00 19.82
C PRO A 20 17.70 -27.54 19.08
N GLY A 21 16.60 -26.80 19.13
CA GLY A 21 15.34 -27.20 18.50
C GLY A 21 14.61 -26.00 17.92
N PHE A 22 14.51 -25.99 16.59
CA PHE A 22 13.59 -25.24 15.75
C PHE A 22 12.33 -24.71 16.45
N TYR A 23 12.05 -23.41 16.34
CA TYR A 23 10.75 -22.84 16.71
C TYR A 23 9.73 -23.01 15.58
N PRO A 24 8.51 -23.51 15.87
CA PRO A 24 7.42 -23.57 14.91
C PRO A 24 6.57 -22.29 14.91
N ARG A 25 5.91 -22.10 13.76
CA ARG A 25 4.93 -21.06 13.43
C ARG A 25 3.81 -20.94 14.46
N GLY A 26 3.43 -19.69 14.75
CA GLY A 26 2.23 -19.35 15.49
C GLY A 26 0.96 -19.70 14.72
N VAL A 27 -0.01 -20.18 15.49
CA VAL A 27 -1.32 -20.73 15.16
C VAL A 27 -2.19 -19.77 14.32
N TYR A 28 -2.70 -20.30 13.22
CA TYR A 28 -3.73 -19.74 12.34
C TYR A 28 -5.11 -20.14 12.87
N ASP A 29 -6.03 -19.17 12.96
CA ASP A 29 -7.45 -19.37 13.34
C ASP A 29 -8.23 -19.91 12.11
N PRO A 30 -8.81 -21.13 12.17
CA PRO A 30 -9.40 -21.76 10.99
C PRO A 30 -10.88 -21.42 10.73
N LEU A 31 -11.48 -20.41 11.36
CA LEU A 31 -12.93 -20.14 11.21
C LEU A 31 -13.33 -19.10 10.15
N LYS A 32 -12.47 -18.77 9.17
CA LYS A 32 -12.83 -17.92 8.02
C LYS A 32 -12.22 -18.38 6.70
N ALA A 33 -12.62 -19.54 6.18
CA ALA A 33 -12.26 -19.94 4.83
C ALA A 33 -13.37 -20.76 4.17
N ASP A 34 -14.20 -20.07 3.38
CA ASP A 34 -14.77 -20.60 2.14
C ASP A 34 -14.84 -19.41 1.16
N TYR A 35 -13.69 -19.03 0.61
CA TYR A 35 -13.62 -18.34 -0.68
C TYR A 35 -12.29 -18.73 -1.33
N ILE A 36 -12.40 -19.47 -2.42
CA ILE A 36 -11.30 -19.98 -3.23
C ILE A 36 -10.52 -18.77 -3.78
N LYS A 37 -9.31 -18.53 -3.24
CA LYS A 37 -8.30 -17.67 -3.88
C LYS A 37 -7.73 -18.46 -5.06
N GLY A 38 -8.29 -18.26 -6.25
CA GLY A 38 -7.58 -18.54 -7.49
C GLY A 38 -6.43 -17.54 -7.62
N SER A 39 -5.20 -18.03 -7.57
CA SER A 39 -4.00 -17.27 -7.91
C SER A 39 -4.07 -16.88 -9.38
N VAL A 40 -4.44 -15.63 -9.67
CA VAL A 40 -4.20 -15.04 -10.98
C VAL A 40 -2.72 -14.71 -11.07
N VAL A 41 -1.95 -15.61 -11.66
CA VAL A 41 -0.64 -15.25 -12.22
C VAL A 41 -0.92 -14.46 -13.49
N SER A 42 -0.82 -13.13 -13.40
CA SER A 42 -0.94 -12.25 -14.56
C SER A 42 0.32 -12.38 -15.42
N TYR A 43 0.30 -13.30 -16.39
CA TYR A 43 1.21 -13.28 -17.54
C TYR A 43 0.70 -12.24 -18.54
N GLY A 44 0.87 -10.95 -18.23
CA GLY A 44 0.34 -9.86 -19.06
C GLY A 44 1.34 -8.78 -19.47
N THR A 45 2.52 -8.69 -18.86
CA THR A 45 3.30 -7.44 -18.94
C THR A 45 4.72 -7.57 -19.52
N VAL A 46 5.15 -8.75 -19.98
CA VAL A 46 6.54 -8.94 -20.47
C VAL A 46 6.67 -8.76 -21.99
N LEU A 47 5.58 -8.73 -22.76
CA LEU A 47 5.69 -8.73 -24.23
C LEU A 47 5.76 -7.35 -24.91
N TRP A 48 5.59 -6.24 -24.18
CA TRP A 48 5.56 -4.91 -24.80
C TRP A 48 6.90 -4.16 -24.82
N ALA A 49 7.96 -4.70 -24.21
CA ALA A 49 9.26 -4.04 -24.13
C ALA A 49 10.23 -4.38 -25.29
N ALA A 50 9.85 -5.22 -26.26
CA ALA A 50 10.77 -5.71 -27.31
C ALA A 50 10.51 -5.18 -28.74
N LEU A 51 9.53 -4.29 -28.95
CA LEU A 51 9.25 -3.74 -30.29
C LEU A 51 9.25 -2.21 -30.29
N GLY A 52 10.41 -1.63 -29.98
CA GLY A 52 10.69 -0.22 -30.24
C GLY A 52 11.25 0.00 -31.64
N ASN A 53 10.52 0.75 -32.47
CA ASN A 53 10.94 1.40 -33.73
C ASN A 53 11.44 0.49 -34.87
N VAL A 54 10.50 -0.07 -35.64
CA VAL A 54 10.74 -0.44 -37.05
C VAL A 54 10.34 0.76 -37.93
N PRO A 55 11.26 1.37 -38.70
CA PRO A 55 10.91 2.40 -39.68
C PRO A 55 9.95 1.84 -40.72
N ALA A 56 8.93 2.61 -41.11
CA ALA A 56 8.01 2.23 -42.18
C ALA A 56 8.81 2.00 -43.49
N GLY A 57 8.96 0.75 -43.92
CA GLY A 57 9.55 0.44 -45.24
C GLY A 57 10.29 -0.89 -45.42
N THR A 58 10.45 -1.75 -44.42
CA THR A 58 11.14 -3.04 -44.62
C THR A 58 10.16 -4.21 -44.77
N THR A 59 10.21 -4.87 -45.92
CA THR A 59 9.52 -6.14 -46.22
C THR A 59 10.00 -7.27 -45.30
N PRO A 60 9.13 -8.16 -44.79
CA PRO A 60 9.54 -9.26 -43.91
C PRO A 60 10.37 -10.28 -44.68
N VAL A 61 11.49 -10.70 -44.11
CA VAL A 61 12.26 -11.87 -44.54
C VAL A 61 11.69 -13.08 -43.81
N GLU A 62 11.20 -14.07 -44.56
CA GLU A 62 10.72 -15.34 -44.02
C GLU A 62 11.90 -16.17 -43.45
N GLY A 63 11.77 -16.60 -42.20
CA GLY A 63 12.68 -17.49 -41.49
C GLY A 63 11.89 -18.45 -40.59
N PRO A 64 12.46 -19.61 -40.21
CA PRO A 64 11.78 -20.89 -40.23
C PRO A 64 10.83 -21.15 -39.05
N ASP A 65 9.79 -21.93 -39.35
CA ASP A 65 8.71 -22.35 -38.47
C ASP A 65 9.19 -22.99 -37.15
N TRP A 66 8.81 -22.36 -36.04
CA TRP A 66 8.81 -23.00 -34.72
C TRP A 66 7.39 -23.47 -34.42
N THR A 67 7.13 -24.78 -34.54
CA THR A 67 5.88 -25.40 -34.10
C THR A 67 5.96 -25.66 -32.59
N LEU A 68 5.21 -24.88 -31.80
CA LEU A 68 5.07 -25.07 -30.37
C LEU A 68 3.95 -26.10 -30.10
N PHE A 69 4.31 -27.28 -29.57
CA PHE A 69 3.34 -28.28 -29.12
C PHE A 69 2.82 -27.92 -27.74
N PHE A 70 1.51 -27.73 -27.59
CA PHE A 70 0.83 -27.76 -26.29
C PHE A 70 0.32 -29.17 -26.06
N ASP A 71 0.88 -29.84 -25.05
CA ASP A 71 0.30 -31.06 -24.48
C ASP A 71 -0.78 -30.64 -23.47
N VAL A 72 -2.04 -30.87 -23.84
CA VAL A 72 -3.20 -30.59 -22.98
C VAL A 72 -3.73 -31.95 -22.53
N GLY A 73 -3.46 -32.28 -21.26
CA GLY A 73 -3.95 -33.49 -20.62
C GLY A 73 -5.47 -33.61 -20.73
N SER A 74 -5.92 -34.75 -21.27
CA SER A 74 -7.32 -35.05 -21.54
C SER A 74 -8.07 -35.45 -20.26
N GLU A 75 -8.87 -34.55 -19.70
CA GLU A 75 -10.10 -34.93 -19.00
C GLU A 75 -11.30 -34.45 -19.82
N ALA A 76 -12.06 -35.42 -20.32
CA ALA A 76 -13.17 -35.21 -21.24
C ALA A 76 -14.40 -34.63 -20.52
N THR A 77 -14.80 -33.43 -20.94
CA THR A 77 -16.20 -32.96 -20.83
C THR A 77 -16.73 -32.68 -22.24
N PRO A 78 -18.00 -33.02 -22.54
CA PRO A 78 -18.51 -32.93 -23.90
C PRO A 78 -18.72 -31.47 -24.32
N ALA A 79 -18.09 -31.10 -25.43
CA ALA A 79 -18.22 -29.79 -26.06
C ALA A 79 -19.63 -29.58 -26.62
N LEU A 80 -20.27 -28.47 -26.21
CA LEU A 80 -21.39 -27.87 -26.93
C LEU A 80 -20.81 -26.90 -27.96
N ASP A 81 -20.92 -27.29 -29.23
CA ASP A 81 -20.56 -26.49 -30.41
C ASP A 81 -21.58 -25.36 -30.60
N TYR A 82 -21.13 -24.13 -30.35
CA TYR A 82 -21.82 -22.91 -30.77
C TYR A 82 -20.99 -22.22 -31.84
N SER A 83 -21.03 -22.77 -33.05
CA SER A 83 -20.60 -22.04 -34.23
C SER A 83 -21.66 -22.13 -35.32
N THR A 84 -21.94 -20.96 -35.93
CA THR A 84 -22.89 -20.68 -37.01
C THR A 84 -24.34 -20.37 -36.59
N GLN A 85 -24.62 -19.08 -36.39
CA GLN A 85 -25.74 -18.38 -37.05
C GLN A 85 -25.65 -16.87 -36.82
N SER A 86 -24.82 -16.21 -37.63
CA SER A 86 -25.07 -14.82 -38.01
C SER A 86 -25.69 -14.85 -39.39
N GLU A 87 -26.99 -14.55 -39.51
CA GLU A 87 -27.56 -13.99 -40.74
C GLU A 87 -28.92 -13.35 -40.44
N THR A 88 -28.90 -12.01 -40.52
CA THR A 88 -29.91 -11.13 -41.12
C THR A 88 -31.22 -11.80 -41.58
N ARG A 89 -32.35 -11.43 -40.96
CA ARG A 89 -33.67 -11.66 -41.56
C ARG A 89 -34.57 -10.44 -41.43
N ALA A 90 -34.49 -9.59 -42.45
CA ALA A 90 -35.63 -8.82 -42.92
C ALA A 90 -36.72 -9.80 -43.40
N GLY A 91 -37.98 -9.46 -43.13
CA GLY A 91 -39.13 -10.32 -43.35
C GLY A 91 -39.38 -10.72 -44.80
N ASP A 92 -39.66 -12.00 -44.99
CA ASP A 92 -40.31 -12.57 -46.18
C ASP A 92 -41.75 -12.97 -45.78
N PRO A 93 -42.80 -12.40 -46.40
CA PRO A 93 -44.19 -12.58 -45.97
C PRO A 93 -44.87 -13.89 -46.44
N ALA A 94 -44.14 -14.90 -46.92
CA ALA A 94 -44.73 -16.00 -47.68
C ALA A 94 -45.04 -17.33 -46.94
N THR A 95 -44.94 -17.45 -45.61
CA THR A 95 -45.24 -18.74 -44.93
C THR A 95 -46.11 -18.64 -43.67
N LEU A 96 -47.22 -17.90 -43.74
CA LEU A 96 -48.35 -18.13 -42.83
C LEU A 96 -49.20 -19.28 -43.35
N LYS A 97 -49.11 -20.45 -42.70
CA LYS A 97 -50.10 -21.51 -42.91
C LYS A 97 -51.47 -21.01 -42.41
N PRO A 98 -52.53 -21.04 -43.22
CA PRO A 98 -53.86 -20.64 -42.76
C PRO A 98 -54.34 -21.64 -41.72
N ILE A 99 -54.62 -21.13 -40.51
CA ILE A 99 -55.39 -21.84 -39.49
C ILE A 99 -56.78 -22.08 -40.10
N LYS A 100 -57.21 -23.35 -40.10
CA LYS A 100 -58.52 -23.74 -40.64
C LYS A 100 -59.64 -23.03 -39.85
N PRO A 101 -60.71 -22.52 -40.50
CA PRO A 101 -61.81 -21.79 -39.83
C PRO A 101 -62.71 -22.61 -38.89
N VAL A 102 -62.27 -23.75 -38.37
CA VAL A 102 -63.12 -24.64 -37.56
C VAL A 102 -62.73 -24.63 -36.08
N GLU A 103 -61.53 -24.16 -35.71
CA GLU A 103 -61.09 -24.17 -34.30
C GLU A 103 -61.32 -22.83 -33.56
N ALA A 104 -61.76 -21.78 -34.26
CA ALA A 104 -62.14 -20.50 -33.64
C ALA A 104 -63.59 -20.48 -33.10
N VAL A 105 -64.44 -21.41 -33.54
CA VAL A 105 -65.82 -21.53 -33.05
C VAL A 105 -65.88 -22.32 -31.73
N ASP A 106 -64.96 -23.27 -31.52
CA ASP A 106 -64.90 -24.06 -30.30
C ASP A 106 -64.35 -23.30 -29.09
N LEU A 107 -63.45 -22.33 -29.31
CA LEU A 107 -62.97 -21.48 -28.21
C LEU A 107 -64.04 -20.47 -27.73
N VAL A 108 -64.91 -20.02 -28.63
CA VAL A 108 -66.05 -19.13 -28.30
C VAL A 108 -67.17 -19.92 -27.62
N ASN A 109 -67.36 -21.19 -27.96
CA ASN A 109 -68.34 -22.06 -27.28
C ASN A 109 -67.85 -22.59 -25.92
N PHE A 110 -66.54 -22.74 -25.72
CA PHE A 110 -65.97 -23.12 -24.42
C PHE A 110 -66.09 -22.01 -23.35
N MET A 111 -66.16 -20.74 -23.76
CA MET A 111 -66.32 -19.58 -22.86
C MET A 111 -67.79 -19.23 -22.57
N ARG A 112 -68.75 -19.85 -23.25
CA ARG A 112 -70.18 -19.55 -23.13
C ARG A 112 -70.83 -19.96 -21.78
N PRO A 113 -70.43 -21.05 -21.10
CA PRO A 113 -71.02 -21.41 -19.80
C PRO A 113 -70.71 -20.41 -18.67
N PHE A 114 -69.65 -19.61 -18.79
CA PHE A 114 -69.31 -18.60 -17.78
C PHE A 114 -70.09 -17.28 -17.92
N ALA A 115 -70.68 -17.02 -19.10
CA ALA A 115 -71.52 -15.84 -19.32
C ALA A 115 -72.98 -16.05 -18.85
N ASP A 116 -73.45 -17.30 -18.88
CA ASP A 116 -74.84 -17.62 -18.52
C ASP A 116 -75.03 -17.80 -16.99
N ASP A 117 -74.01 -18.26 -16.26
CA ASP A 117 -74.05 -18.33 -14.78
C ASP A 117 -74.00 -16.95 -14.10
N ALA A 118 -73.45 -15.93 -14.77
CA ALA A 118 -73.52 -14.54 -14.29
C ALA A 118 -74.93 -13.93 -14.44
N THR A 119 -75.79 -14.52 -15.27
CA THR A 119 -77.13 -13.99 -15.55
C THR A 119 -78.23 -14.67 -14.71
N ALA A 120 -77.98 -15.87 -14.17
CA ALA A 120 -78.96 -16.59 -13.33
C ALA A 120 -78.92 -16.23 -11.83
N ALA A 121 -77.93 -15.46 -11.35
CA ALA A 121 -77.84 -15.00 -9.96
C ALA A 121 -78.45 -13.61 -9.70
N ALA A 122 -79.08 -12.97 -10.71
CA ALA A 122 -79.70 -11.64 -10.60
C ALA A 122 -81.16 -11.66 -10.10
N GLY A 123 -81.52 -12.67 -9.30
CA GLY A 123 -82.90 -13.00 -8.94
C GLY A 123 -83.32 -12.75 -7.49
N VAL A 124 -82.63 -11.91 -6.70
CA VAL A 124 -83.19 -11.38 -5.44
C VAL A 124 -82.70 -9.95 -5.22
N SER A 125 -83.60 -9.01 -5.50
CA SER A 125 -83.48 -7.59 -5.21
C SER A 125 -83.59 -7.34 -3.70
N THR A 126 -82.45 -7.18 -3.04
CA THR A 126 -82.26 -6.09 -2.08
C THR A 126 -81.17 -5.20 -2.64
N SER A 127 -81.56 -4.18 -3.42
CA SER A 127 -80.64 -3.14 -3.86
C SER A 127 -80.17 -2.33 -2.65
N THR A 128 -79.22 -2.86 -1.89
CA THR A 128 -78.22 -1.98 -1.31
C THR A 128 -77.40 -1.54 -2.50
N VAL A 129 -77.81 -0.42 -3.10
CA VAL A 129 -76.96 0.36 -3.98
C VAL A 129 -75.75 0.71 -3.13
N LEU A 130 -74.72 -0.13 -3.17
CA LEU A 130 -73.36 0.30 -2.85
C LEU A 130 -73.09 1.37 -3.88
N SER A 131 -73.45 2.61 -3.55
CA SER A 131 -73.09 3.75 -4.36
C SER A 131 -71.60 3.60 -4.68
N PRO A 132 -71.17 3.76 -5.95
CA PRO A 132 -69.77 3.58 -6.35
C PRO A 132 -68.76 4.40 -5.53
N ARG A 133 -69.25 5.31 -4.67
CA ARG A 133 -68.50 6.07 -3.67
C ARG A 133 -67.69 5.23 -2.66
N GLY A 134 -67.99 3.95 -2.48
CA GLY A 134 -67.25 3.07 -1.55
C GLY A 134 -66.14 2.22 -2.18
N GLY A 135 -66.33 1.76 -3.42
CA GLY A 135 -65.42 0.80 -4.08
C GLY A 135 -64.14 1.44 -4.61
N THR A 136 -64.20 2.69 -5.09
CA THR A 136 -63.01 3.41 -5.56
C THR A 136 -62.03 3.69 -4.43
N LYS A 137 -62.51 3.93 -3.20
CA LYS A 137 -61.63 4.18 -2.03
C LYS A 137 -60.78 2.97 -1.63
N LEU A 138 -61.26 1.74 -1.87
CA LEU A 138 -60.49 0.52 -1.59
C LEU A 138 -59.50 0.19 -2.71
N VAL A 139 -59.88 0.43 -3.97
CA VAL A 139 -58.98 0.20 -5.12
C VAL A 139 -57.86 1.24 -5.16
N ASP A 140 -58.14 2.51 -4.86
CA ASP A 140 -57.12 3.56 -4.75
C ASP A 140 -56.17 3.33 -3.55
N ALA A 141 -56.65 2.70 -2.47
CA ALA A 141 -55.81 2.33 -1.33
C ALA A 141 -54.83 1.17 -1.64
N ILE A 142 -55.06 0.41 -2.70
CA ILE A 142 -54.24 -0.75 -3.10
C ILE A 142 -53.34 -0.40 -4.30
N ARG A 143 -53.53 0.75 -4.96
CA ARG A 143 -52.76 1.11 -6.15
C ARG A 143 -51.26 1.20 -5.79
N PRO A 144 -50.40 0.32 -6.34
CA PRO A 144 -48.96 0.45 -6.14
C PRO A 144 -48.48 1.72 -6.84
N TYR A 145 -47.71 2.54 -6.11
CA TYR A 145 -46.98 3.65 -6.71
C TYR A 145 -45.73 3.06 -7.36
N PHE A 146 -45.66 3.06 -8.69
CA PHE A 146 -44.54 2.47 -9.40
C PHE A 146 -43.30 3.33 -9.30
N THR A 147 -43.44 4.66 -9.25
CA THR A 147 -42.29 5.57 -9.21
C THR A 147 -42.41 6.68 -8.17
N ARG A 148 -41.27 7.24 -7.75
CA ARG A 148 -41.20 8.44 -6.89
C ARG A 148 -41.89 9.65 -7.53
N ASN A 149 -41.83 9.79 -8.85
CA ASN A 149 -42.52 10.87 -9.57
C ASN A 149 -44.04 10.73 -9.53
N GLU A 150 -44.58 9.51 -9.58
CA GLU A 150 -46.02 9.28 -9.43
C GLU A 150 -46.53 9.75 -8.06
N ILE A 151 -45.77 9.51 -6.99
CA ILE A 151 -46.10 9.96 -5.63
C ILE A 151 -46.22 11.48 -5.55
N ALA A 152 -45.32 12.21 -6.20
CA ALA A 152 -45.36 13.68 -6.21
C ALA A 152 -46.66 14.22 -6.82
N SER A 153 -47.28 13.47 -7.74
CA SER A 153 -48.56 13.81 -8.37
C SER A 153 -49.79 13.18 -7.69
N ALA A 154 -49.60 12.26 -6.75
CA ALA A 154 -50.68 11.48 -6.14
C ALA A 154 -51.27 12.16 -4.90
N THR A 155 -52.59 12.01 -4.71
CA THR A 155 -53.24 12.25 -3.42
C THR A 155 -53.29 10.94 -2.65
N ILE A 156 -52.50 10.82 -1.58
CA ILE A 156 -52.35 9.58 -0.83
C ILE A 156 -53.28 9.60 0.38
N ASN A 157 -53.99 8.49 0.62
CA ASN A 157 -54.90 8.40 1.76
C ASN A 157 -54.11 8.62 3.08
N PRO A 158 -54.56 9.52 3.97
CA PRO A 158 -53.89 9.77 5.24
C PRO A 158 -53.69 8.55 6.14
N SER A 159 -54.41 7.44 5.93
CA SER A 159 -54.21 6.19 6.67
C SER A 159 -52.97 5.39 6.23
N ILE A 160 -52.37 5.71 5.08
CA ILE A 160 -51.16 5.04 4.60
C ILE A 160 -49.96 5.61 5.37
N GLY A 161 -49.30 4.77 6.16
CA GLY A 161 -48.10 5.15 6.92
C GLY A 161 -46.79 4.95 6.16
N ALA A 162 -46.77 4.03 5.18
CA ALA A 162 -45.62 3.71 4.35
C ALA A 162 -46.04 3.02 3.05
N PHE A 163 -45.17 3.07 2.04
CA PHE A 163 -45.32 2.32 0.78
C PHE A 163 -43.94 2.03 0.16
N GLN A 164 -43.91 1.21 -0.89
CA GLN A 164 -42.72 0.92 -1.68
C GLN A 164 -42.92 1.42 -3.12
N THR A 165 -41.86 1.95 -3.71
CA THR A 165 -41.76 2.28 -5.14
C THR A 165 -40.95 1.23 -5.90
N ASN A 166 -41.21 1.08 -7.19
CA ASN A 166 -40.47 0.19 -8.09
C ASN A 166 -39.42 0.92 -8.95
N GLY A 167 -39.23 2.22 -8.72
CA GLY A 167 -38.25 3.06 -9.42
C GLY A 167 -38.35 4.53 -8.99
N TYR A 168 -37.44 5.38 -9.48
CA TYR A 168 -37.41 6.80 -9.17
C TYR A 168 -38.22 7.62 -10.17
N ALA A 169 -37.81 7.62 -11.44
CA ALA A 169 -38.45 8.32 -12.55
C ALA A 169 -39.21 7.37 -13.47
N ALA A 170 -38.70 6.15 -13.66
CA ALA A 170 -39.31 5.11 -14.48
C ALA A 170 -39.39 3.79 -13.70
N HIS A 171 -40.30 2.91 -14.11
CA HIS A 171 -40.37 1.57 -13.53
C HIS A 171 -39.06 0.81 -13.79
N ALA A 172 -38.50 0.19 -12.77
CA ALA A 172 -37.27 -0.61 -12.83
C ALA A 172 -35.99 0.16 -13.24
N ASP A 173 -35.93 1.47 -13.00
CA ASP A 173 -34.70 2.27 -13.19
C ASP A 173 -33.63 2.04 -12.09
N GLY A 174 -33.90 1.17 -11.12
CA GLY A 174 -33.02 0.89 -9.98
C GLY A 174 -33.20 1.84 -8.80
N GLY A 175 -34.06 2.85 -8.91
CA GLY A 175 -34.38 3.82 -7.87
C GLY A 175 -35.55 3.43 -6.96
N ALA A 176 -35.91 2.15 -6.93
CA ALA A 176 -36.93 1.59 -6.04
C ALA A 176 -36.57 1.84 -4.57
N GLY A 177 -37.55 2.11 -3.72
CA GLY A 177 -37.32 2.32 -2.29
C GLY A 177 -38.59 2.37 -1.44
N HIS A 178 -38.45 2.05 -0.17
CA HIS A 178 -39.50 2.18 0.85
C HIS A 178 -39.58 3.60 1.38
N TYR A 179 -40.77 4.18 1.42
CA TYR A 179 -41.03 5.50 1.98
C TYR A 179 -41.97 5.41 3.17
N LYS A 180 -41.71 6.21 4.20
CA LYS A 180 -42.61 6.39 5.36
C LYS A 180 -43.08 7.84 5.41
N ARG A 181 -44.29 8.05 5.92
CA ARG A 181 -44.82 9.40 6.13
C ARG A 181 -44.09 10.09 7.28
N VAL A 182 -43.88 11.40 7.17
CA VAL A 182 -43.26 12.23 8.20
C VAL A 182 -43.99 13.56 8.33
N ASP A 183 -44.01 14.13 9.54
CA ASP A 183 -44.75 15.36 9.84
C ASP A 183 -44.05 16.63 9.31
N THR A 184 -42.74 16.57 9.14
CA THR A 184 -41.91 17.70 8.72
C THR A 184 -41.03 17.32 7.55
N GLN A 185 -40.74 18.29 6.70
CA GLN A 185 -39.86 18.10 5.55
C GLN A 185 -38.46 17.65 6.01
N PRO A 186 -37.98 16.46 5.58
CA PRO A 186 -36.61 16.03 5.88
C PRO A 186 -35.58 16.99 5.27
N SER A 187 -34.38 17.11 5.84
CA SER A 187 -33.33 18.02 5.32
C SER A 187 -32.56 17.45 4.11
N HIS A 188 -32.56 16.14 3.91
CA HIS A 188 -31.84 15.44 2.83
C HIS A 188 -32.66 15.32 1.52
N LEU A 189 -32.08 14.71 0.47
CA LEU A 189 -32.73 14.53 -0.84
C LEU A 189 -33.69 13.32 -0.92
N GLY A 190 -33.54 12.33 -0.03
CA GLY A 190 -34.40 11.13 0.03
C GLY A 190 -35.82 11.41 0.55
N LYS A 191 -36.52 12.37 -0.05
CA LYS A 191 -37.85 12.83 0.35
C LYS A 191 -38.72 13.15 -0.87
N VAL A 192 -40.03 13.14 -0.66
CA VAL A 192 -41.02 13.58 -1.67
C VAL A 192 -42.26 14.13 -0.95
N GLN A 193 -42.88 15.16 -1.52
CA GLN A 193 -44.18 15.66 -1.06
C GLN A 193 -45.23 15.16 -2.04
N SER A 194 -46.29 14.52 -1.55
CA SER A 194 -47.44 14.16 -2.39
C SER A 194 -48.36 15.38 -2.64
N ALA A 195 -49.29 15.26 -3.60
CA ALA A 195 -50.16 16.37 -4.01
C ALA A 195 -51.12 16.86 -2.91
N ASP A 196 -51.33 16.05 -1.86
CA ASP A 196 -52.08 16.41 -0.66
C ASP A 196 -51.26 17.22 0.38
N GLY A 197 -49.99 17.48 0.09
CA GLY A 197 -49.06 18.22 0.95
C GLY A 197 -48.32 17.36 1.98
N SER A 198 -48.56 16.04 2.03
CA SER A 198 -47.89 15.13 2.95
C SER A 198 -46.43 14.90 2.58
N TRP A 199 -45.53 14.88 3.58
CA TRP A 199 -44.13 14.55 3.38
C TRP A 199 -43.86 13.06 3.57
N TRP A 200 -43.02 12.52 2.70
CA TRP A 200 -42.55 11.14 2.73
C TRP A 200 -41.03 11.12 2.71
N GLU A 201 -40.46 10.26 3.54
CA GLU A 201 -39.01 10.08 3.70
C GLU A 201 -38.65 8.64 3.31
N LEU A 202 -37.58 8.47 2.53
CA LEU A 202 -36.99 7.17 2.25
C LEU A 202 -36.67 6.46 3.58
N SER A 203 -36.86 5.16 3.68
CA SER A 203 -36.67 4.39 4.90
C SER A 203 -35.82 3.14 4.74
N GLU A 204 -34.83 3.24 3.86
CA GLU A 204 -33.84 2.20 3.63
C GLU A 204 -32.64 2.34 4.58
N ASN A 205 -32.02 1.21 4.89
CA ASN A 205 -30.70 1.15 5.54
C ASN A 205 -29.56 1.14 4.53
N VAL A 206 -29.81 0.69 3.30
CA VAL A 206 -28.85 0.66 2.20
C VAL A 206 -29.45 1.46 1.07
N VAL A 207 -28.81 2.57 0.71
CA VAL A 207 -29.31 3.44 -0.34
C VAL A 207 -28.33 3.51 -1.49
N ASN A 208 -28.83 3.54 -2.72
CA ASN A 208 -28.01 3.80 -3.90
C ASN A 208 -28.35 5.20 -4.46
N PRO A 209 -27.45 5.84 -5.23
CA PRO A 209 -27.74 7.14 -5.85
C PRO A 209 -28.96 7.17 -6.79
N MET A 210 -29.35 6.05 -7.42
CA MET A 210 -30.54 5.97 -8.29
C MET A 210 -31.84 6.25 -7.51
N MET A 211 -31.91 5.88 -6.22
CA MET A 211 -33.04 6.23 -5.32
C MET A 211 -33.20 7.74 -5.10
N PHE A 212 -32.23 8.54 -5.53
CA PHE A 212 -32.24 10.01 -5.45
C PHE A 212 -32.39 10.66 -6.82
N GLY A 213 -32.37 9.89 -7.91
CA GLY A 213 -32.51 10.35 -9.29
C GLY A 213 -31.20 10.41 -10.09
N ALA A 214 -30.13 9.74 -9.63
CA ALA A 214 -28.94 9.56 -10.45
C ALA A 214 -29.25 8.82 -11.76
N ALA A 215 -28.47 9.08 -12.80
CA ALA A 215 -28.52 8.30 -14.05
C ALA A 215 -27.65 7.04 -13.93
N GLY A 216 -26.47 7.15 -13.32
CA GLY A 216 -25.57 6.02 -13.10
C GLY A 216 -25.10 5.36 -14.39
N ASP A 217 -24.96 6.15 -15.45
CA ASP A 217 -24.49 5.74 -16.77
C ASP A 217 -22.98 5.97 -16.96
N GLY A 218 -22.30 6.50 -15.93
CA GLY A 218 -20.88 6.84 -15.97
C GLY A 218 -20.55 8.06 -16.84
N VAL A 219 -21.55 8.79 -17.33
CA VAL A 219 -21.38 9.94 -18.24
C VAL A 219 -22.03 11.19 -17.65
N ALA A 220 -23.29 11.10 -17.23
CA ALA A 220 -24.01 12.20 -16.62
C ALA A 220 -23.42 12.52 -15.24
N ASP A 221 -23.33 13.81 -14.91
CA ASP A 221 -22.81 14.25 -13.62
C ASP A 221 -23.82 13.94 -12.51
N ASP A 222 -23.53 12.88 -11.76
CA ASP A 222 -24.35 12.34 -10.69
C ASP A 222 -23.97 12.91 -9.30
N LEU A 223 -23.05 13.88 -9.24
CA LEU A 223 -22.52 14.46 -8.00
C LEU A 223 -23.62 14.77 -6.96
N THR A 224 -24.66 15.49 -7.37
CA THR A 224 -25.74 15.92 -6.46
C THR A 224 -26.47 14.73 -5.84
N TYR A 225 -26.68 13.67 -6.62
CA TYR A 225 -27.43 12.49 -6.20
C TYR A 225 -26.59 11.57 -5.31
N VAL A 226 -25.31 11.40 -5.65
CA VAL A 226 -24.35 10.66 -4.80
C VAL A 226 -24.18 11.35 -3.45
N GLN A 227 -23.99 12.68 -3.43
CA GLN A 227 -23.91 13.44 -2.19
C GLN A 227 -25.25 13.42 -1.41
N GLY A 228 -26.37 13.34 -2.12
CA GLY A 228 -27.71 13.14 -1.56
C GLY A 228 -27.85 11.84 -0.77
N ALA A 229 -27.35 10.73 -1.35
CA ALA A 229 -27.32 9.42 -0.71
C ALA A 229 -26.48 9.43 0.57
N ILE A 230 -25.28 10.02 0.51
CA ILE A 230 -24.39 10.18 1.67
C ILE A 230 -25.07 11.01 2.77
N SER A 231 -25.67 12.14 2.40
CA SER A 231 -26.36 13.03 3.35
C SER A 231 -27.57 12.37 4.01
N TYR A 232 -28.27 11.48 3.31
CA TYR A 232 -29.35 10.68 3.87
C TYR A 232 -28.84 9.71 4.96
N VAL A 233 -27.77 8.96 4.69
CA VAL A 233 -27.19 8.02 5.66
C VAL A 233 -26.74 8.75 6.94
N ARG A 234 -26.12 9.93 6.77
CA ARG A 234 -25.76 10.80 7.90
C ARG A 234 -26.94 11.16 8.79
N ALA A 235 -28.08 11.51 8.19
CA ALA A 235 -29.27 11.90 8.93
C ALA A 235 -29.91 10.73 9.70
N ARG A 236 -29.71 9.49 9.25
CA ARG A 236 -30.33 8.28 9.81
C ARG A 236 -29.52 7.60 10.92
N THR A 237 -28.28 8.04 11.19
CA THR A 237 -27.32 7.43 12.16
C THR A 237 -26.91 5.98 11.90
N ARG A 238 -27.51 5.30 10.91
CA ARG A 238 -27.26 3.91 10.53
C ARG A 238 -27.39 3.76 9.02
N GLY A 239 -26.70 2.76 8.48
CA GLY A 239 -26.75 2.42 7.06
C GLY A 239 -25.46 2.73 6.31
N PHE A 240 -25.52 2.60 4.98
CA PHE A 240 -24.42 2.98 4.08
C PHE A 240 -24.94 3.37 2.71
N ALA A 241 -24.15 4.19 2.00
CA ALA A 241 -24.37 4.53 0.60
C ALA A 241 -23.71 3.46 -0.27
N LEU A 242 -24.50 2.75 -1.05
CA LEU A 242 -24.07 1.71 -1.99
C LEU A 242 -23.78 2.33 -3.36
N ILE A 243 -22.54 2.22 -3.80
CA ILE A 243 -22.11 2.55 -5.16
C ILE A 243 -22.19 1.25 -5.99
N ASP A 244 -23.34 0.98 -6.58
CA ASP A 244 -23.67 -0.29 -7.26
C ASP A 244 -23.24 -0.34 -8.73
N ARG A 245 -22.88 0.79 -9.32
CA ARG A 245 -22.42 0.97 -10.71
C ARG A 245 -21.43 2.13 -10.81
N PHE A 246 -21.13 2.59 -12.02
CA PHE A 246 -20.30 3.76 -12.25
C PHE A 246 -21.13 5.05 -12.27
N TYR A 247 -20.72 6.02 -11.45
CA TYR A 247 -21.32 7.36 -11.38
C TYR A 247 -20.27 8.40 -11.72
N ALA A 248 -20.54 9.30 -12.67
CA ALA A 248 -19.62 10.40 -12.95
C ALA A 248 -19.82 11.53 -11.93
N ILE A 249 -18.72 12.16 -11.45
CA ILE A 249 -18.78 13.26 -10.49
C ILE A 249 -17.86 14.43 -10.89
N SER A 250 -18.41 15.64 -10.92
CA SER A 250 -17.65 16.86 -11.29
C SER A 250 -16.89 17.51 -10.15
N ALA A 251 -17.23 17.22 -8.89
CA ALA A 251 -16.55 17.76 -7.70
C ALA A 251 -16.34 16.68 -6.62
N PRO A 252 -15.52 16.95 -5.60
CA PRO A 252 -15.32 16.03 -4.49
C PRO A 252 -16.59 15.83 -3.65
N LEU A 253 -16.79 14.60 -3.17
CA LEU A 253 -17.77 14.23 -2.17
C LEU A 253 -17.26 14.58 -0.78
N THR A 254 -18.09 15.21 0.05
CA THR A 254 -17.76 15.45 1.46
C THR A 254 -18.14 14.23 2.29
N VAL A 255 -17.15 13.64 2.95
CA VAL A 255 -17.31 12.51 3.88
C VAL A 255 -17.15 13.00 5.32
N ARG A 256 -18.10 12.63 6.18
CA ARG A 256 -18.23 13.05 7.58
C ARG A 256 -18.42 11.85 8.50
N LYS A 257 -18.60 12.15 9.79
CA LYS A 257 -18.85 11.22 10.90
C LYS A 257 -19.63 9.97 10.54
N GLY A 258 -19.03 8.80 10.71
CA GLY A 258 -19.72 7.51 10.63
C GLY A 258 -20.38 7.21 9.28
N GLU A 259 -20.09 8.00 8.24
CA GLU A 259 -20.57 7.73 6.89
C GLU A 259 -19.79 6.55 6.32
N ARG A 260 -20.54 5.61 5.73
CA ARG A 260 -19.99 4.43 5.07
C ARG A 260 -20.41 4.48 3.61
N ILE A 261 -19.44 4.47 2.72
CA ILE A 261 -19.62 4.50 1.27
C ILE A 261 -18.98 3.22 0.74
N VAL A 262 -19.80 2.31 0.23
CA VAL A 262 -19.36 0.96 -0.11
C VAL A 262 -19.73 0.71 -1.56
N GLY A 263 -18.79 0.30 -2.39
CA GLY A 263 -19.10 -0.19 -3.72
C GLY A 263 -19.57 -1.64 -3.70
N ALA A 264 -20.28 -2.05 -4.75
CA ALA A 264 -20.59 -3.46 -4.97
C ALA A 264 -19.34 -4.30 -5.26
N SER A 265 -18.34 -3.73 -5.96
CA SER A 265 -17.08 -4.39 -6.26
C SER A 265 -16.04 -3.36 -6.73
N MET A 266 -14.76 -3.57 -6.36
CA MET A 266 -13.65 -2.73 -6.84
C MET A 266 -13.41 -2.78 -8.35
N TYR A 267 -14.05 -3.70 -9.09
CA TYR A 267 -13.93 -3.80 -10.54
C TYR A 267 -15.22 -3.45 -11.31
N LEU A 268 -16.38 -3.58 -10.67
CA LEU A 268 -17.69 -3.47 -11.35
C LEU A 268 -18.45 -2.20 -10.99
N SER A 269 -18.06 -1.48 -9.94
CA SER A 269 -18.72 -0.25 -9.53
C SER A 269 -17.72 0.78 -9.03
N GLY A 270 -18.11 2.05 -9.05
CA GLY A 270 -17.17 3.10 -8.75
C GLY A 270 -17.62 4.51 -9.06
N LEU A 271 -16.66 5.41 -8.93
CA LEU A 271 -16.82 6.81 -9.26
C LEU A 271 -15.88 7.14 -10.41
N LEU A 272 -16.40 7.90 -11.38
CA LEU A 272 -15.66 8.40 -12.53
C LEU A 272 -15.50 9.91 -12.39
N LYS A 273 -14.28 10.39 -12.21
CA LYS A 273 -14.04 11.83 -12.10
C LYS A 273 -14.08 12.48 -13.48
N ILE A 274 -14.93 13.49 -13.63
CA ILE A 274 -14.92 14.40 -14.78
C ILE A 274 -14.30 15.75 -14.37
N GLY A 275 -13.72 16.46 -15.33
CA GLY A 275 -12.98 17.71 -15.09
C GLY A 275 -11.47 17.52 -15.10
N SER A 276 -10.72 18.39 -14.42
CA SER A 276 -9.24 18.32 -14.35
C SER A 276 -8.69 17.97 -12.97
N ASP A 277 -9.54 18.06 -11.94
CA ASP A 277 -9.21 17.76 -10.55
C ASP A 277 -9.52 16.28 -10.26
N SER A 278 -8.53 15.53 -9.77
CA SER A 278 -8.65 14.11 -9.40
C SER A 278 -9.27 13.88 -8.03
N THR A 279 -9.82 14.93 -7.39
CA THR A 279 -10.32 14.80 -6.02
C THR A 279 -11.69 14.14 -5.92
N PHE A 280 -11.75 12.97 -5.27
CA PHE A 280 -13.00 12.22 -5.07
C PHE A 280 -13.61 12.46 -3.69
N PHE A 281 -12.81 12.38 -2.63
CA PHE A 281 -13.31 12.47 -1.26
C PHE A 281 -12.58 13.54 -0.47
N ASN A 282 -13.36 14.42 0.16
CA ASN A 282 -12.89 15.35 1.19
C ASN A 282 -13.38 14.87 2.55
N PHE A 283 -12.46 14.42 3.40
CA PHE A 283 -12.72 14.09 4.80
C PHE A 283 -12.67 15.39 5.60
N ASP A 284 -13.84 15.88 6.04
CA ASP A 284 -14.05 17.28 6.43
C ASP A 284 -14.35 17.48 7.93
N SER A 285 -13.77 16.70 8.85
CA SER A 285 -14.16 16.86 10.25
C SER A 285 -13.28 16.18 11.30
N ALA A 286 -13.01 16.91 12.38
CA ALA A 286 -12.40 16.45 13.64
C ALA A 286 -13.34 15.50 14.39
N ILE A 287 -13.32 14.18 14.14
CA ILE A 287 -14.38 13.29 14.64
C ILE A 287 -13.91 11.91 15.07
N SER A 288 -14.49 11.42 16.17
CA SER A 288 -14.31 10.12 16.83
C SER A 288 -14.92 8.88 16.18
N ASP A 289 -15.71 8.99 15.09
CA ASP A 289 -16.44 7.84 14.51
C ASP A 289 -15.99 7.66 13.05
N LEU A 290 -15.38 6.49 12.83
CA LEU A 290 -14.58 6.05 11.70
C LEU A 290 -15.36 6.12 10.36
N PRO A 291 -15.13 7.13 9.48
CA PRO A 291 -15.71 7.09 8.14
C PRO A 291 -15.09 5.97 7.31
N GLU A 292 -15.87 5.32 6.43
CA GLU A 292 -15.43 4.20 5.62
C GLU A 292 -15.69 4.47 4.13
N VAL A 293 -14.68 4.26 3.29
CA VAL A 293 -14.80 4.18 1.83
C VAL A 293 -14.21 2.85 1.38
N SER A 294 -15.03 1.98 0.76
CA SER A 294 -14.54 0.63 0.44
C SER A 294 -15.15 -0.02 -0.80
N ASN A 295 -14.45 -1.02 -1.34
CA ASN A 295 -14.91 -1.95 -2.37
C ASN A 295 -15.40 -1.30 -3.67
N MET A 296 -14.66 -0.32 -4.20
CA MET A 296 -15.04 0.42 -5.41
C MET A 296 -13.84 0.83 -6.26
N ARG A 297 -14.10 1.14 -7.52
CA ARG A 297 -13.14 1.73 -8.45
C ARG A 297 -13.21 3.26 -8.44
N LEU A 298 -12.07 3.93 -8.50
CA LEU A 298 -11.95 5.37 -8.70
C LEU A 298 -11.10 5.61 -9.95
N ALA A 299 -11.65 6.25 -10.97
CA ALA A 299 -10.92 6.50 -12.20
C ALA A 299 -11.23 7.87 -12.78
N HIS A 300 -10.29 8.48 -13.48
CA HIS A 300 -10.51 9.74 -14.18
C HIS A 300 -10.91 9.48 -15.64
N VAL A 301 -11.99 10.11 -16.12
CA VAL A 301 -12.58 9.79 -17.44
C VAL A 301 -11.63 10.13 -18.60
N SER A 302 -10.84 11.19 -18.48
CA SER A 302 -9.90 11.65 -19.52
C SER A 302 -8.45 11.21 -19.30
N GLY A 303 -8.22 10.15 -18.51
CA GLY A 303 -6.89 9.85 -17.96
C GLY A 303 -6.50 10.85 -16.85
N ALA A 304 -5.27 10.75 -16.34
CA ALA A 304 -4.88 11.47 -15.13
C ALA A 304 -5.14 12.98 -15.16
N GLY A 305 -5.89 13.44 -14.15
CA GLY A 305 -6.14 14.86 -13.93
C GLY A 305 -4.83 15.63 -13.75
N ALA A 306 -4.90 16.94 -14.00
CA ALA A 306 -3.76 17.84 -13.86
C ALA A 306 -3.47 18.20 -12.38
N SER A 307 -4.40 17.92 -11.48
CA SER A 307 -4.30 18.18 -10.04
C SER A 307 -5.20 17.24 -9.24
N GLY A 308 -5.27 17.43 -7.92
CA GLY A 308 -6.20 16.72 -7.03
C GLY A 308 -5.65 15.45 -6.38
N VAL A 309 -6.42 14.86 -5.47
CA VAL A 309 -6.03 13.66 -4.70
C VAL A 309 -7.25 12.75 -4.52
N ALA A 310 -7.15 11.44 -4.68
CA ALA A 310 -8.31 10.55 -4.45
C ALA A 310 -8.96 10.79 -3.07
N PHE A 311 -8.11 10.91 -2.04
CA PHE A 311 -8.48 11.11 -0.65
C PHE A 311 -7.80 12.35 -0.08
N SER A 312 -8.58 13.41 0.10
CA SER A 312 -8.15 14.67 0.71
C SER A 312 -8.54 14.69 2.18
N PHE A 313 -7.56 14.80 3.06
CA PHE A 313 -7.79 15.05 4.48
C PHE A 313 -7.68 16.56 4.71
N THR A 314 -8.83 17.24 4.88
CA THR A 314 -8.92 18.71 4.94
C THR A 314 -8.53 19.25 6.31
N THR A 315 -8.37 20.58 6.43
CA THR A 315 -7.84 21.31 7.60
C THR A 315 -8.44 20.98 8.95
N VAL A 316 -9.66 20.43 8.97
CA VAL A 316 -10.34 20.06 10.21
C VAL A 316 -9.83 18.71 10.75
N GLY A 317 -9.10 17.94 9.94
CA GLY A 317 -8.58 16.64 10.29
C GLY A 317 -9.51 15.48 9.97
N ALA A 318 -9.00 14.26 10.16
CA ALA A 318 -9.75 13.02 10.07
C ALA A 318 -9.19 12.05 11.10
N LEU A 319 -10.02 11.56 12.01
CA LEU A 319 -9.63 10.48 12.92
C LEU A 319 -10.27 9.20 12.44
N GLY A 320 -9.47 8.15 12.29
CA GLY A 320 -10.02 6.81 12.11
C GLY A 320 -10.60 6.51 10.73
N ALA A 321 -10.27 7.30 9.70
CA ALA A 321 -10.78 7.03 8.36
C ALA A 321 -10.27 5.68 7.86
N LYS A 322 -11.19 4.87 7.34
CA LYS A 322 -10.89 3.56 6.75
C LYS A 322 -11.11 3.61 5.25
N ILE A 323 -10.06 3.30 4.51
CA ILE A 323 -10.07 3.19 3.06
C ILE A 323 -9.61 1.77 2.72
N ASN A 324 -10.44 0.95 2.10
CA ASN A 324 -10.03 -0.42 1.80
C ASN A 324 -10.65 -1.03 0.55
N ARG A 325 -9.91 -1.90 -0.15
CA ARG A 325 -10.38 -2.53 -1.39
C ARG A 325 -10.77 -1.50 -2.45
N ILE A 326 -9.88 -0.56 -2.69
CA ILE A 326 -10.03 0.47 -3.70
C ILE A 326 -9.11 0.14 -4.87
N LEU A 327 -9.68 0.13 -6.08
CA LEU A 327 -8.89 0.22 -7.31
C LEU A 327 -8.92 1.68 -7.77
N ALA A 328 -7.78 2.37 -7.69
CA ALA A 328 -7.66 3.76 -8.14
C ALA A 328 -6.69 3.84 -9.31
N GLU A 329 -7.15 4.39 -10.43
CA GLU A 329 -6.40 4.40 -11.68
C GLU A 329 -6.31 5.78 -12.31
N ASP A 330 -5.14 6.08 -12.86
CA ASP A 330 -4.89 7.31 -13.61
C ASP A 330 -5.30 8.54 -12.81
N LEU A 331 -4.76 8.68 -11.59
CA LEU A 331 -5.02 9.81 -10.70
C LEU A 331 -3.76 10.67 -10.55
N TYR A 332 -3.95 11.96 -10.31
CA TYR A 332 -2.82 12.85 -10.02
C TYR A 332 -2.10 12.45 -8.73
N ALA A 333 -2.86 12.20 -7.66
CA ALA A 333 -2.34 11.70 -6.40
C ALA A 333 -3.37 10.83 -5.67
N ILE A 334 -2.92 9.99 -4.73
CA ILE A 334 -3.80 9.07 -4.00
C ILE A 334 -4.32 9.70 -2.72
N ALA A 335 -3.45 10.00 -1.76
CA ALA A 335 -3.88 10.58 -0.49
C ALA A 335 -3.02 11.76 -0.09
N ARG A 336 -3.65 12.79 0.49
CA ARG A 336 -2.93 13.97 0.98
C ARG A 336 -3.47 14.45 2.32
N CYS A 337 -2.55 14.52 3.28
CA CYS A 337 -2.66 15.27 4.52
C CYS A 337 -1.78 16.50 4.36
N ALA A 338 -2.35 17.72 4.34
CA ALA A 338 -1.60 18.95 4.04
C ALA A 338 -1.54 19.92 5.23
N LEU A 339 -1.55 19.42 6.47
CA LEU A 339 -2.03 20.20 7.61
C LEU A 339 -0.99 20.41 8.70
N SER A 340 -1.25 21.44 9.50
CA SER A 340 -0.63 21.64 10.82
C SER A 340 -0.74 20.34 11.61
N PRO A 341 0.34 19.91 12.32
CA PRO A 341 0.40 18.63 13.01
C PRO A 341 -0.83 18.42 13.90
N LEU A 342 -1.30 17.17 14.00
CA LEU A 342 -2.36 16.64 14.89
C LEU A 342 -3.79 16.49 14.32
N SER A 343 -4.04 16.83 13.06
CA SER A 343 -5.41 16.79 12.51
C SER A 343 -5.77 15.43 11.91
N VAL A 344 -4.82 14.71 11.31
CA VAL A 344 -5.05 13.36 10.76
C VAL A 344 -4.49 12.31 11.70
N ASN A 345 -5.34 11.42 12.23
CA ASN A 345 -4.95 10.38 13.17
C ASN A 345 -5.65 9.04 12.86
N ASP A 346 -5.04 7.92 13.21
CA ASP A 346 -5.66 6.59 13.18
C ASP A 346 -6.23 6.20 11.79
N VAL A 347 -5.67 6.72 10.70
CA VAL A 347 -6.12 6.40 9.33
C VAL A 347 -5.63 5.01 8.94
N LEU A 348 -6.53 4.17 8.42
CA LEU A 348 -6.21 2.86 7.86
C LEU A 348 -6.47 2.85 6.35
N ILE A 349 -5.42 2.55 5.57
CA ILE A 349 -5.53 2.29 4.12
C ILE A 349 -5.07 0.87 3.85
N SER A 350 -5.95 -0.02 3.39
CA SER A 350 -5.58 -1.42 3.21
C SER A 350 -6.18 -2.13 2.00
N GLU A 351 -5.48 -3.15 1.51
CA GLU A 351 -5.95 -4.00 0.41
C GLU A 351 -6.33 -3.19 -0.86
N CYS A 352 -5.59 -2.12 -1.17
CA CYS A 352 -5.88 -1.25 -2.33
C CYS A 352 -4.87 -1.43 -3.47
N GLU A 353 -5.32 -1.15 -4.69
CA GLU A 353 -4.53 -1.12 -5.91
C GLU A 353 -4.55 0.32 -6.48
N PHE A 354 -3.39 0.97 -6.46
CA PHE A 354 -3.20 2.34 -6.96
C PHE A 354 -2.32 2.32 -8.20
N LEU A 355 -2.90 2.43 -9.39
CA LEU A 355 -2.19 2.23 -10.65
C LEU A 355 -2.03 3.53 -11.43
N ARG A 356 -0.85 3.72 -12.02
CA ARG A 356 -0.51 4.84 -12.90
C ARG A 356 -0.72 6.21 -12.22
N THR A 357 -0.36 6.32 -10.94
CA THR A 357 -0.42 7.60 -10.21
C THR A 357 0.62 8.56 -10.76
N VAL A 358 0.23 9.80 -11.09
CA VAL A 358 1.11 10.70 -11.85
C VAL A 358 2.09 11.49 -10.99
N ASN A 359 1.69 11.99 -9.82
CA ASN A 359 2.51 12.90 -9.03
C ASN A 359 2.92 12.34 -7.67
N THR A 360 1.97 12.05 -6.78
CA THR A 360 2.32 11.53 -5.45
C THR A 360 1.34 10.47 -5.04
N GLY A 361 1.82 9.31 -4.61
CA GLY A 361 0.95 8.31 -4.00
C GLY A 361 0.37 8.84 -2.70
N PHE A 362 1.10 8.64 -1.60
CA PHE A 362 0.72 9.09 -0.27
C PHE A 362 1.54 10.31 0.15
N TYR A 363 0.88 11.42 0.45
CA TYR A 363 1.50 12.58 1.06
C TYR A 363 1.01 12.74 2.51
N MET A 364 1.80 12.25 3.47
CA MET A 364 1.51 12.23 4.89
C MET A 364 2.27 13.34 5.62
N GLN A 365 1.75 14.57 5.58
CA GLN A 365 2.30 15.68 6.36
C GLN A 365 1.58 15.80 7.71
N GLY A 366 2.32 15.66 8.81
CA GLY A 366 1.81 15.87 10.17
C GLY A 366 0.73 14.88 10.64
N ALA A 367 0.51 13.80 9.89
CA ALA A 367 -0.41 12.72 10.23
C ALA A 367 0.19 11.83 11.32
N LEU A 368 -0.62 11.34 12.25
CA LEU A 368 -0.21 10.46 13.35
C LEU A 368 -0.95 9.13 13.28
N ASN A 369 -0.36 8.09 13.86
CA ASN A 369 -0.92 6.73 14.00
C ASN A 369 -1.60 6.18 12.74
N TRP A 370 -1.15 6.56 11.54
CA TRP A 370 -1.69 6.01 10.31
C TRP A 370 -1.08 4.64 10.04
N ILE A 371 -1.86 3.77 9.40
CA ILE A 371 -1.45 2.44 8.97
C ILE A 371 -1.82 2.31 7.50
N ILE A 372 -0.84 1.97 6.68
CA ILE A 372 -1.03 1.65 5.27
C ILE A 372 -0.50 0.23 5.09
N GLU A 373 -1.36 -0.72 4.72
CA GLU A 373 -1.00 -2.14 4.67
C GLU A 373 -1.56 -2.91 3.47
N ASP A 374 -0.82 -3.91 2.99
CA ASP A 374 -1.25 -4.81 1.92
C ASP A 374 -1.72 -4.08 0.64
N ASN A 375 -1.08 -2.96 0.30
CA ASN A 375 -1.40 -2.18 -0.89
C ASN A 375 -0.38 -2.40 -2.01
N ILE A 376 -0.85 -2.24 -3.24
CA ILE A 376 -0.01 -2.10 -4.43
C ILE A 376 -0.12 -0.65 -4.89
N LEU A 377 1.00 0.01 -5.10
CA LEU A 377 1.04 1.34 -5.69
C LEU A 377 2.11 1.39 -6.78
N SER A 378 1.66 1.69 -8.00
CA SER A 378 2.49 1.87 -9.18
C SER A 378 2.30 3.28 -9.71
N MET A 379 3.41 4.01 -9.84
CA MET A 379 3.40 5.33 -10.44
C MET A 379 3.34 5.24 -11.97
N LYS A 380 2.93 6.33 -12.62
CA LYS A 380 3.09 6.48 -14.06
C LYS A 380 4.54 6.87 -14.34
N ASP A 381 5.21 6.11 -15.22
CA ASP A 381 6.64 6.24 -15.47
C ASP A 381 7.12 7.68 -15.76
N GLY A 382 8.24 8.05 -15.15
CA GLY A 382 9.19 9.02 -15.73
C GLY A 382 8.99 10.50 -15.45
N ALA A 383 8.04 10.91 -14.59
CA ALA A 383 7.96 12.31 -14.18
C ALA A 383 8.96 12.62 -13.04
N ALA A 384 9.85 13.59 -13.26
CA ALA A 384 10.70 14.13 -12.21
C ALA A 384 9.86 14.82 -11.13
N GLY A 385 10.26 14.72 -9.86
CA GLY A 385 9.54 15.30 -8.73
C GLY A 385 8.44 14.42 -8.13
N THR A 386 8.22 13.21 -8.64
CA THR A 386 7.16 12.32 -8.15
C THR A 386 7.68 11.33 -7.11
N THR A 387 6.80 10.91 -6.20
CA THR A 387 7.14 9.94 -5.15
C THR A 387 5.96 9.06 -4.79
N CYS A 388 6.20 7.77 -4.51
CA CYS A 388 5.13 6.88 -4.05
C CYS A 388 4.66 7.30 -2.65
N VAL A 389 5.61 7.62 -1.77
CA VAL A 389 5.33 8.05 -0.40
C VAL A 389 6.17 9.29 -0.08
N LEU A 390 5.50 10.36 0.32
CA LEU A 390 6.10 11.56 0.89
C LEU A 390 5.61 11.70 2.34
N MET A 391 6.54 11.70 3.27
CA MET A 391 6.26 11.86 4.68
C MET A 391 6.94 13.12 5.19
N SER A 392 6.21 14.00 5.86
CA SER A 392 6.82 15.19 6.45
C SER A 392 6.12 15.73 7.69
N GLY A 393 6.72 16.76 8.31
CA GLY A 393 6.03 17.55 9.34
C GLY A 393 5.74 16.80 10.64
N LEU A 394 6.69 16.00 11.13
CA LEU A 394 6.57 15.20 12.36
C LEU A 394 5.53 14.07 12.27
N THR A 395 5.32 13.51 11.08
CA THR A 395 4.40 12.38 10.91
C THR A 395 4.92 11.10 11.57
N GLU A 396 3.99 10.30 12.10
CA GLU A 396 4.20 9.02 12.78
C GLU A 396 3.20 8.00 12.24
N GLY A 397 3.68 6.84 11.76
CA GLY A 397 2.81 5.78 11.26
C GLY A 397 3.57 4.55 10.78
N CYS A 398 2.84 3.64 10.12
CA CYS A 398 3.34 2.33 9.74
C CYS A 398 3.02 1.95 8.29
N LEU A 399 4.00 1.36 7.61
CA LEU A 399 3.83 0.65 6.34
C LEU A 399 4.07 -0.85 6.54
N PHE A 400 3.08 -1.67 6.22
CA PHE A 400 3.18 -3.13 6.33
C PHE A 400 2.84 -3.83 5.01
N SER A 401 3.73 -4.69 4.52
CA SER A 401 3.43 -5.57 3.37
C SER A 401 2.97 -4.83 2.10
N ASN A 402 3.46 -3.60 1.88
CA ASN A 402 3.11 -2.83 0.69
C ASN A 402 4.12 -3.05 -0.43
N ASN A 403 3.65 -2.90 -1.67
CA ASN A 403 4.49 -2.93 -2.85
C ASN A 403 4.43 -1.58 -3.58
N PHE A 404 5.54 -0.84 -3.54
CA PHE A 404 5.70 0.43 -4.24
C PHE A 404 6.59 0.26 -5.46
N PHE A 405 6.05 0.58 -6.64
CA PHE A 405 6.73 0.39 -7.91
C PHE A 405 6.86 1.69 -8.69
N LEU A 406 7.92 1.75 -9.51
CA LEU A 406 8.14 2.79 -10.52
C LEU A 406 8.18 4.21 -9.92
N GLY A 407 8.63 4.36 -8.67
CA GLY A 407 8.75 5.68 -8.03
C GLY A 407 9.54 6.63 -8.93
N GLY A 408 9.02 7.84 -9.21
CA GLY A 408 9.63 8.69 -10.23
C GLY A 408 10.97 9.24 -9.76
N GLN A 409 11.00 10.18 -8.82
CA GLN A 409 12.26 10.65 -8.22
C GLN A 409 12.65 9.79 -7.01
N TYR A 410 11.67 9.47 -6.15
CA TYR A 410 11.86 8.64 -4.97
C TYR A 410 10.72 7.63 -4.86
N VAL A 411 10.95 6.48 -4.22
CA VAL A 411 9.84 5.62 -3.81
C VAL A 411 9.32 6.09 -2.45
N LEU A 412 10.24 6.30 -1.50
CA LEU A 412 9.95 6.86 -0.19
C LEU A 412 10.81 8.10 0.06
N HIS A 413 10.17 9.21 0.37
CA HIS A 413 10.82 10.44 0.82
C HIS A 413 10.35 10.80 2.23
N MET A 414 11.29 10.94 3.17
CA MET A 414 11.04 11.32 4.55
C MET A 414 11.74 12.64 4.90
N ASP A 415 10.96 13.64 5.32
CA ASP A 415 11.47 14.95 5.73
C ASP A 415 10.95 15.37 7.11
N GLN A 416 11.83 15.38 8.12
CA GLN A 416 11.47 15.73 9.50
C GLN A 416 10.35 14.85 10.10
N VAL A 417 10.47 13.53 9.97
CA VAL A 417 9.44 12.56 10.45
C VAL A 417 9.82 11.94 11.80
N LYS A 418 8.86 11.32 12.50
CA LYS A 418 9.07 10.70 13.82
C LYS A 418 8.58 9.25 13.85
N GLU A 419 9.28 8.38 14.56
CA GLU A 419 8.84 7.06 15.02
C GLU A 419 8.08 6.21 13.96
N ASN A 420 8.56 6.19 12.71
CA ASN A 420 7.90 5.42 11.65
C ASN A 420 8.41 3.99 11.58
N LYS A 421 7.51 3.06 11.24
CA LYS A 421 7.87 1.64 11.09
C LYS A 421 7.49 1.09 9.72
N PHE A 422 8.41 0.34 9.12
CA PHE A 422 8.25 -0.26 7.81
C PHE A 422 8.55 -1.75 7.96
N VAL A 423 7.63 -2.62 7.55
CA VAL A 423 7.81 -4.08 7.67
C VAL A 423 7.39 -4.75 6.38
N ASN A 424 8.21 -5.67 5.86
CA ASN A 424 7.90 -6.47 4.67
C ASN A 424 7.49 -5.62 3.46
N THR A 425 8.01 -4.40 3.33
CA THR A 425 7.61 -3.46 2.27
C THR A 425 8.65 -3.46 1.15
N ILE A 426 8.17 -3.45 -0.09
CA ILE A 426 8.98 -3.40 -1.31
C ILE A 426 9.01 -1.95 -1.80
N PHE A 427 10.23 -1.44 -2.02
CA PHE A 427 10.49 -0.13 -2.60
C PHE A 427 11.28 -0.28 -3.90
N ASP A 428 10.58 -0.37 -5.03
CA ASP A 428 11.19 -0.53 -6.35
C ASP A 428 11.14 0.78 -7.15
N GLY A 429 12.30 1.39 -7.33
CA GLY A 429 12.46 2.63 -8.09
C GLY A 429 12.49 2.39 -9.59
N GLY A 430 11.79 3.25 -10.34
CA GLY A 430 11.81 3.25 -11.80
C GLY A 430 13.12 3.79 -12.40
N SER A 431 13.13 3.96 -13.71
CA SER A 431 14.30 4.39 -14.50
C SER A 431 14.78 5.82 -14.22
N SER A 432 13.98 6.64 -13.54
CA SER A 432 14.29 8.03 -13.17
C SER A 432 14.62 8.23 -11.69
N SER A 433 14.59 7.18 -10.86
CA SER A 433 14.73 7.33 -9.41
C SER A 433 16.12 7.80 -9.02
N ALA A 434 16.20 8.91 -8.29
CA ALA A 434 17.43 9.37 -7.66
C ALA A 434 17.81 8.50 -6.45
N ALA A 435 16.80 8.02 -5.71
CA ALA A 435 16.96 7.04 -4.64
C ALA A 435 15.69 6.22 -4.44
N GLY A 436 15.81 4.99 -3.92
CA GLY A 436 14.65 4.20 -3.48
C GLY A 436 14.04 4.84 -2.25
N ILE A 437 14.89 5.05 -1.23
CA ILE A 437 14.55 5.75 0.01
C ILE A 437 15.45 6.98 0.15
N TYR A 438 14.84 8.15 0.36
CA TYR A 438 15.52 9.41 0.63
C TYR A 438 15.05 10.00 1.97
N ASP A 439 15.97 10.20 2.90
CA ASP A 439 15.68 10.70 4.25
C ASP A 439 16.50 11.95 4.55
N THR A 440 15.83 13.01 5.01
CA THR A 440 16.43 14.29 5.41
C THR A 440 16.14 14.68 6.85
N GLY A 441 15.53 13.81 7.66
CA GLY A 441 15.28 14.16 9.06
C GLY A 441 14.43 13.21 9.88
N SER A 442 14.47 11.90 9.62
CA SER A 442 13.70 10.96 10.41
C SER A 442 14.28 10.68 11.79
N LYS A 443 13.41 10.50 12.79
CA LYS A 443 13.80 10.16 14.16
C LYS A 443 13.21 8.82 14.55
N ARG A 444 14.06 7.85 14.89
CA ARG A 444 13.68 6.50 15.34
C ARG A 444 12.86 5.71 14.30
N SER A 445 13.15 5.90 13.02
CA SER A 445 12.55 5.10 11.95
C SER A 445 13.12 3.69 11.94
N HIS A 446 12.28 2.67 11.72
CA HIS A 446 12.70 1.27 11.73
C HIS A 446 12.15 0.51 10.51
N PHE A 447 13.07 0.03 9.68
CA PHE A 447 12.83 -0.84 8.53
C PHE A 447 13.14 -2.29 8.92
N VAL A 448 12.19 -3.19 8.72
CA VAL A 448 12.32 -4.62 9.05
C VAL A 448 11.97 -5.45 7.83
N ASN A 449 12.91 -6.28 7.38
CA ASN A 449 12.70 -7.20 6.25
C ASN A 449 12.11 -6.49 5.01
N CYS A 450 12.61 -5.28 4.72
CA CYS A 450 12.19 -4.52 3.55
C CYS A 450 13.09 -4.85 2.35
N TRP A 451 12.58 -4.61 1.14
CA TRP A 451 13.32 -4.81 -0.09
C TRP A 451 13.43 -3.48 -0.85
N VAL A 452 14.63 -3.13 -1.32
CA VAL A 452 14.89 -1.87 -2.05
C VAL A 452 15.67 -2.16 -3.33
N SER A 453 15.21 -1.58 -4.44
CA SER A 453 15.87 -1.59 -5.75
C SER A 453 15.73 -0.24 -6.44
N THR A 454 16.72 0.15 -7.24
CA THR A 454 16.66 1.31 -8.12
C THR A 454 17.42 1.08 -9.41
N GLN A 455 16.69 0.95 -10.50
CA GLN A 455 17.27 0.61 -11.81
C GLN A 455 17.66 1.86 -12.62
N GLY A 456 17.24 3.05 -12.20
CA GLY A 456 17.50 4.31 -12.90
C GLY A 456 18.96 4.75 -12.88
N THR A 457 19.45 5.34 -13.99
CA THR A 457 20.84 5.80 -14.12
C THR A 457 21.16 6.81 -13.01
N GLY A 458 22.18 6.51 -12.19
CA GLY A 458 22.54 7.35 -11.04
C GLY A 458 21.71 7.09 -9.78
N GLY A 459 20.79 6.14 -9.82
CA GLY A 459 19.96 5.74 -8.69
C GLY A 459 20.77 5.12 -7.56
N ARG A 460 20.46 5.57 -6.34
CA ARG A 460 20.97 5.01 -5.08
C ARG A 460 19.88 4.15 -4.44
N GLY A 461 20.23 3.20 -3.59
CA GLY A 461 19.21 2.44 -2.86
C GLY A 461 18.60 3.31 -1.77
N ILE A 462 19.41 3.65 -0.78
CA ILE A 462 19.02 4.44 0.39
C ILE A 462 19.96 5.64 0.54
N VAL A 463 19.42 6.83 0.82
CA VAL A 463 20.20 8.03 1.10
C VAL A 463 19.77 8.65 2.42
N LEU A 464 20.73 8.83 3.34
CA LEU A 464 20.56 9.56 4.60
C LEU A 464 21.34 10.88 4.51
N ASP A 465 20.64 11.99 4.31
CA ASP A 465 21.24 13.25 3.87
C ASP A 465 21.14 14.40 4.89
N SER A 466 21.04 14.10 6.19
CA SER A 466 20.84 15.14 7.19
C SER A 466 21.24 14.73 8.59
N ALA A 467 21.90 15.65 9.30
CA ALA A 467 22.26 15.47 10.71
C ALA A 467 21.04 15.38 11.65
N ASN A 468 19.83 15.71 11.16
CA ASN A 468 18.59 15.55 11.91
C ASN A 468 18.10 14.09 11.96
N ILE A 469 18.73 13.19 11.20
CA ILE A 469 18.41 11.77 11.20
C ILE A 469 19.04 11.12 12.44
N VAL A 470 18.21 10.59 13.34
CA VAL A 470 18.67 10.01 14.62
C VAL A 470 17.94 8.71 14.93
N GLY A 471 18.66 7.64 15.30
CA GLY A 471 18.02 6.40 15.72
C GLY A 471 17.44 5.56 14.57
N TRP A 472 17.90 5.79 13.34
CA TRP A 472 17.44 5.08 12.15
C TRP A 472 17.92 3.62 12.15
N ARG A 473 17.06 2.66 11.81
CA ARG A 473 17.38 1.23 11.87
C ARG A 473 16.93 0.48 10.63
N TRP A 474 17.82 -0.32 10.08
CA TRP A 474 17.54 -1.37 9.10
C TRP A 474 17.82 -2.73 9.74
N THR A 475 16.84 -3.63 9.71
CA THR A 475 16.94 -4.96 10.34
C THR A 475 16.45 -6.02 9.38
N GLU A 476 17.36 -6.86 8.90
CA GLU A 476 17.12 -7.80 7.81
C GLU A 476 16.65 -7.11 6.52
N GLY A 477 16.33 -7.90 5.50
CA GLY A 477 15.88 -7.39 4.20
C GLY A 477 17.01 -7.28 3.18
N GLU A 478 16.69 -6.70 2.03
CA GLU A 478 17.56 -6.70 0.86
C GLU A 478 17.64 -5.32 0.21
N ILE A 479 18.87 -4.93 -0.19
CA ILE A 479 19.11 -3.77 -1.04
C ILE A 479 19.88 -4.28 -2.25
N ILE A 480 19.21 -4.39 -3.39
CA ILE A 480 19.76 -5.05 -4.58
C ILE A 480 19.45 -4.30 -5.87
N GLY A 481 20.26 -4.52 -6.91
CA GLY A 481 20.01 -3.98 -8.24
C GLY A 481 20.15 -2.46 -8.30
N ILE A 482 21.20 -1.92 -7.70
CA ILE A 482 21.40 -0.48 -7.52
C ILE A 482 22.47 0.07 -8.47
N GLN A 483 22.17 1.17 -9.17
CA GLN A 483 23.13 1.74 -10.12
C GLN A 483 24.38 2.34 -9.46
N GLN A 484 24.23 3.01 -8.30
CA GLN A 484 25.33 3.58 -7.53
C GLN A 484 25.52 2.86 -6.17
N HIS A 485 25.62 3.63 -5.08
CA HIS A 485 25.73 3.11 -3.73
C HIS A 485 24.41 2.48 -3.29
N ALA A 486 24.46 1.28 -2.70
CA ALA A 486 23.26 0.67 -2.13
C ALA A 486 22.73 1.50 -0.96
N MET A 487 23.62 2.03 -0.13
CA MET A 487 23.32 3.00 0.91
C MET A 487 24.39 4.10 0.95
N GLN A 488 23.94 5.36 0.90
CA GLN A 488 24.79 6.55 1.04
C GLN A 488 24.38 7.33 2.28
N VAL A 489 25.31 7.45 3.23
CA VAL A 489 25.09 8.18 4.48
C VAL A 489 25.95 9.45 4.46
N ASN A 490 25.35 10.56 4.07
CA ASN A 490 26.02 11.86 4.05
C ASN A 490 26.02 12.51 5.44
N ALA A 491 24.90 12.36 6.17
CA ALA A 491 24.79 12.79 7.55
C ALA A 491 23.68 12.00 8.25
N ALA A 492 23.97 11.49 9.45
CA ALA A 492 23.03 10.85 10.37
C ALA A 492 23.74 10.64 11.73
N SER A 493 23.01 10.29 12.77
CA SER A 493 23.59 9.81 14.04
C SER A 493 22.78 8.66 14.64
N ASP A 494 23.45 7.83 15.44
CA ASP A 494 22.90 6.66 16.11
C ASP A 494 22.07 5.74 15.17
N TRP A 495 22.62 5.42 14.00
CA TRP A 495 21.94 4.56 13.02
C TRP A 495 22.52 3.14 12.96
N HIS A 496 21.70 2.17 12.57
CA HIS A 496 22.07 0.75 12.61
C HIS A 496 21.62 -0.01 11.37
N VAL A 497 22.48 -0.86 10.83
CA VAL A 497 22.14 -1.88 9.84
C VAL A 497 22.49 -3.24 10.44
N MET A 498 21.51 -4.13 10.56
CA MET A 498 21.66 -5.41 11.23
C MET A 498 21.05 -6.52 10.37
N GLY A 499 21.86 -7.49 9.95
CA GLY A 499 21.41 -8.60 9.11
C GLY A 499 21.17 -8.19 7.65
N GLY A 500 20.52 -9.08 6.90
CA GLY A 500 20.14 -8.86 5.50
C GLY A 500 21.27 -8.99 4.47
N ARG A 501 20.90 -8.70 3.22
CA ARG A 501 21.75 -8.78 2.03
C ARG A 501 21.84 -7.43 1.34
N ILE A 502 23.05 -7.02 0.97
CA ILE A 502 23.28 -5.87 0.11
C ILE A 502 24.07 -6.36 -1.10
N GLY A 503 23.47 -6.31 -2.29
CA GLY A 503 24.09 -6.90 -3.46
C GLY A 503 23.83 -6.15 -4.75
N ASN A 504 24.54 -6.55 -5.82
CA ASN A 504 24.36 -6.00 -7.16
C ASN A 504 24.26 -4.47 -7.21
N TYR A 505 25.15 -3.79 -6.50
CA TYR A 505 25.27 -2.33 -6.54
C TYR A 505 26.43 -1.93 -7.46
N GLY A 506 26.50 -0.64 -7.78
CA GLY A 506 27.52 -0.12 -8.70
C GLY A 506 27.34 -0.61 -10.14
N LEU A 507 26.09 -0.83 -10.57
CA LEU A 507 25.78 -1.29 -11.94
C LEU A 507 26.13 -0.23 -13.01
N GLN A 508 26.33 1.03 -12.62
CA GLN A 508 26.84 2.06 -13.52
C GLN A 508 28.30 1.79 -13.93
N ALA A 509 28.61 2.04 -15.21
CA ALA A 509 29.89 1.69 -15.86
C ALA A 509 31.19 2.11 -15.13
N ALA A 510 31.15 3.12 -14.25
CA ALA A 510 32.32 3.58 -13.51
C ALA A 510 32.74 2.62 -12.37
N ALA A 511 31.86 1.73 -11.89
CA ALA A 511 32.19 0.67 -10.93
C ALA A 511 32.93 1.10 -9.63
N THR A 512 32.85 2.36 -9.22
CA THR A 512 33.50 2.88 -7.99
C THR A 512 32.53 3.01 -6.82
N PHE A 513 31.41 2.28 -6.85
CA PHE A 513 30.37 2.42 -5.83
C PHE A 513 30.46 1.30 -4.80
N SER A 514 30.35 1.68 -3.53
CA SER A 514 30.35 0.76 -2.39
C SER A 514 28.92 0.38 -1.99
N GLY A 515 28.75 -0.76 -1.34
CA GLY A 515 27.48 -1.19 -0.77
C GLY A 515 26.96 -0.15 0.22
N ILE A 516 27.77 0.19 1.22
CA ILE A 516 27.50 1.31 2.12
C ILE A 516 28.67 2.30 2.04
N THR A 517 28.39 3.58 1.76
CA THR A 517 29.36 4.67 1.89
C THR A 517 28.95 5.63 2.99
N ILE A 518 29.90 6.02 3.84
CA ILE A 518 29.65 6.88 5.00
C ILE A 518 30.57 8.10 4.90
N ALA A 519 29.98 9.30 4.92
CA ALA A 519 30.71 10.56 4.98
C ALA A 519 31.13 10.91 6.43
N PRO A 520 32.26 11.60 6.61
CA PRO A 520 32.77 11.92 7.94
C PRO A 520 31.92 12.98 8.65
N SER A 521 31.66 12.75 9.94
CA SER A 521 31.11 13.75 10.86
C SER A 521 31.43 13.36 12.30
N SER A 522 31.88 14.32 13.12
CA SER A 522 32.22 14.07 14.53
C SER A 522 31.02 13.63 15.38
N THR A 523 29.80 13.87 14.92
CA THR A 523 28.55 13.40 15.57
C THR A 523 28.05 12.08 15.01
N MET A 524 28.66 11.57 13.93
CA MET A 524 28.28 10.30 13.30
C MET A 524 28.54 9.14 14.25
N ARG A 525 27.48 8.39 14.57
CA ARG A 525 27.52 7.18 15.38
C ARG A 525 26.75 6.08 14.67
N PHE A 526 27.37 4.93 14.41
CA PHE A 526 26.70 3.88 13.66
C PHE A 526 27.13 2.47 14.00
N SER A 527 26.32 1.48 13.61
CA SER A 527 26.76 0.09 13.60
C SER A 527 26.26 -0.69 12.39
N ILE A 528 27.13 -1.47 11.78
CA ILE A 528 26.81 -2.40 10.69
C ILE A 528 27.15 -3.80 11.16
N LYS A 529 26.14 -4.67 11.27
CA LYS A 529 26.28 -5.99 11.90
C LYS A 529 25.69 -7.09 11.05
N ASN A 530 26.42 -8.19 10.87
CA ASN A 530 25.94 -9.41 10.22
C ASN A 530 25.35 -9.20 8.80
N VAL A 531 25.88 -8.23 8.05
CA VAL A 531 25.42 -7.94 6.68
C VAL A 531 26.22 -8.76 5.66
N ILE A 532 25.53 -9.37 4.71
CA ILE A 532 26.17 -10.05 3.58
C ILE A 532 26.23 -9.10 2.38
N PHE A 533 27.44 -8.79 1.94
CA PHE A 533 27.70 -8.04 0.70
C PHE A 533 27.99 -9.04 -0.41
N ALA A 534 27.11 -9.18 -1.38
CA ALA A 534 27.24 -10.21 -2.40
C ALA A 534 26.99 -9.69 -3.82
N GLN A 535 27.77 -10.17 -4.77
CA GLN A 535 27.37 -10.15 -6.18
C GLN A 535 26.49 -11.38 -6.45
N ASP A 536 25.33 -11.18 -7.08
CA ASP A 536 24.45 -12.28 -7.47
C ASP A 536 24.75 -12.66 -8.92
N ALA A 537 24.55 -13.93 -9.25
CA ALA A 537 24.94 -14.47 -10.55
C ALA A 537 24.03 -14.00 -11.71
N ASP A 538 22.84 -13.48 -11.39
CA ASP A 538 21.82 -13.06 -12.35
C ASP A 538 22.02 -11.63 -12.87
N ILE A 539 22.78 -10.79 -12.16
CA ILE A 539 23.05 -9.41 -12.57
C ILE A 539 24.55 -9.20 -12.73
N SER A 540 24.99 -8.96 -13.97
CA SER A 540 26.37 -8.57 -14.27
C SER A 540 26.64 -7.17 -13.72
N GLY A 541 27.25 -7.07 -12.54
CA GLY A 541 27.48 -5.82 -11.84
C GLY A 541 28.78 -5.83 -11.05
N ASN A 542 29.45 -4.68 -10.94
CA ASN A 542 30.69 -4.58 -10.18
C ASN A 542 30.40 -4.02 -8.78
N SER A 543 30.32 -4.92 -7.80
CA SER A 543 30.30 -4.54 -6.38
C SER A 543 31.73 -4.26 -5.90
N TRP A 544 32.12 -2.98 -5.79
CA TRP A 544 33.49 -2.60 -5.43
C TRP A 544 33.81 -2.88 -3.97
N ASN A 545 33.51 -1.96 -3.05
CA ASN A 545 33.67 -2.21 -1.63
C ASN A 545 32.34 -2.59 -0.98
N GLY A 546 32.35 -3.45 0.03
CA GLY A 546 31.17 -3.68 0.85
C GLY A 546 30.82 -2.42 1.65
N ILE A 547 31.77 -1.96 2.46
CA ILE A 547 31.64 -0.80 3.34
C ILE A 547 32.81 0.15 3.08
N ASN A 548 32.51 1.43 2.89
CA ASN A 548 33.49 2.50 2.74
C ASN A 548 33.25 3.61 3.77
N VAL A 549 34.13 3.67 4.78
CA VAL A 549 34.17 4.73 5.78
C VAL A 549 35.15 5.79 5.28
N ASN A 550 34.62 6.92 4.77
CA ASN A 550 35.45 7.96 4.18
C ASN A 550 36.39 8.59 5.21
N SER A 551 37.51 9.16 4.75
CA SER A 551 38.48 9.81 5.62
C SER A 551 37.90 10.99 6.40
N GLY A 552 38.12 11.02 7.71
CA GLY A 552 37.71 12.10 8.60
C GLY A 552 37.34 11.60 10.00
N THR A 553 36.86 12.51 10.85
CA THR A 553 36.55 12.21 12.25
C THR A 553 35.14 11.66 12.41
N TYR A 554 34.98 10.62 13.24
CA TYR A 554 33.69 10.02 13.60
C TYR A 554 33.52 9.96 15.12
N GLY A 555 32.27 10.03 15.58
CA GLY A 555 31.95 9.91 17.00
C GLY A 555 32.15 8.49 17.53
N HIS A 556 31.62 7.50 16.82
CA HIS A 556 31.72 6.08 17.16
C HIS A 556 31.28 5.21 15.97
N TYR A 557 31.90 4.04 15.76
CA TYR A 557 31.28 3.05 14.89
C TYR A 557 31.70 1.60 15.18
N GLU A 558 30.79 0.69 14.87
CA GLU A 558 31.02 -0.76 14.95
C GLU A 558 30.73 -1.44 13.61
N ILE A 559 31.65 -2.29 13.14
CA ILE A 559 31.46 -3.15 11.96
C ILE A 559 31.78 -4.59 12.36
N VAL A 560 30.75 -5.43 12.49
CA VAL A 560 30.89 -6.76 13.11
C VAL A 560 30.19 -7.83 12.29
N GLY A 561 30.83 -8.98 12.05
CA GLY A 561 30.14 -10.13 11.46
C GLY A 561 29.77 -9.95 9.97
N CYS A 562 30.28 -8.93 9.29
CA CYS A 562 29.95 -8.67 7.89
C CYS A 562 30.80 -9.56 6.97
N SER A 563 30.26 -9.95 5.82
CA SER A 563 30.98 -10.79 4.85
C SER A 563 30.87 -10.23 3.44
N GLY A 564 31.90 -10.46 2.63
CA GLY A 564 31.95 -10.05 1.22
C GLY A 564 32.11 -11.26 0.32
N ILE A 565 31.24 -11.40 -0.69
CA ILE A 565 31.26 -12.48 -1.69
C ILE A 565 31.24 -11.84 -3.08
N GLY A 566 32.28 -12.08 -3.87
CA GLY A 566 32.37 -11.54 -5.24
C GLY A 566 32.63 -10.03 -5.31
N LEU A 567 33.15 -9.42 -4.25
CA LEU A 567 33.57 -8.02 -4.27
C LEU A 567 34.85 -7.85 -5.09
N THR A 568 34.93 -6.81 -5.92
CA THR A 568 36.16 -6.51 -6.67
C THR A 568 37.15 -5.63 -5.88
N GLY A 569 36.65 -4.93 -4.86
CA GLY A 569 37.43 -4.18 -3.89
C GLY A 569 37.56 -4.92 -2.57
N SER A 570 37.59 -4.16 -1.47
CA SER A 570 37.68 -4.69 -0.12
C SER A 570 36.31 -4.81 0.54
N LEU A 571 36.13 -5.76 1.47
CA LEU A 571 34.92 -5.77 2.28
C LEU A 571 34.77 -4.47 3.09
N ILE A 572 35.86 -4.00 3.71
CA ILE A 572 35.87 -2.73 4.44
C ILE A 572 37.06 -1.88 3.97
N SER A 573 36.75 -0.69 3.46
CA SER A 573 37.68 0.42 3.23
C SER A 573 37.48 1.43 4.35
N ASP A 574 38.41 1.47 5.30
CA ASP A 574 38.30 2.30 6.51
C ASP A 574 39.35 3.41 6.52
N GLY A 575 38.94 4.63 6.16
CA GLY A 575 39.74 5.84 6.28
C GLY A 575 39.42 6.69 7.52
N GLY A 576 38.49 6.24 8.37
CA GLY A 576 38.00 7.02 9.49
C GLY A 576 39.05 7.27 10.58
N VAL A 577 38.76 8.23 11.45
CA VAL A 577 39.49 8.46 12.69
C VAL A 577 38.46 8.50 13.81
N CYS A 578 38.54 7.55 14.74
CA CYS A 578 37.62 7.48 15.86
C CYS A 578 38.27 6.78 17.05
N ALA A 579 38.21 7.40 18.23
CA ALA A 579 38.76 6.82 19.46
C ALA A 579 38.01 5.55 19.93
N THR A 580 36.83 5.27 19.38
CA THR A 580 35.96 4.16 19.79
C THR A 580 35.47 3.31 18.61
N ALA A 581 36.17 3.35 17.48
CA ALA A 581 35.87 2.47 16.34
C ALA A 581 36.16 0.99 16.67
N LEU A 582 35.35 0.09 16.14
CA LEU A 582 35.54 -1.34 16.30
C LEU A 582 35.18 -2.09 15.02
N ALA A 583 36.15 -2.77 14.41
CA ALA A 583 35.94 -3.71 13.31
C ALA A 583 36.45 -5.10 13.72
N ARG A 584 35.57 -6.10 13.76
CA ARG A 584 35.94 -7.49 14.17
C ARG A 584 35.06 -8.56 13.54
N ASN A 585 35.59 -9.78 13.40
CA ASN A 585 34.84 -10.95 12.90
C ASN A 585 34.18 -10.70 11.52
N ASN A 586 34.88 -10.07 10.58
CA ASN A 586 34.40 -9.77 9.24
C ASN A 586 35.15 -10.64 8.21
N PRO A 587 34.64 -11.82 7.82
CA PRO A 587 35.30 -12.71 6.86
C PRO A 587 35.68 -11.99 5.56
N GLY A 588 36.96 -12.12 5.16
CA GLY A 588 37.53 -11.42 3.99
C GLY A 588 38.15 -10.05 4.30
N TYR A 589 37.99 -9.54 5.53
CA TYR A 589 38.68 -8.34 6.02
C TYR A 589 39.66 -8.65 7.14
N ASN A 590 39.24 -9.47 8.11
CA ASN A 590 40.07 -9.91 9.22
C ASN A 590 39.86 -11.42 9.52
N PRO A 591 40.93 -12.17 9.87
CA PRO A 591 42.27 -11.68 10.15
C PRO A 591 43.09 -11.26 8.91
N ARG A 592 43.94 -10.22 9.06
CA ARG A 592 44.84 -9.71 7.98
C ARG A 592 46.21 -10.39 7.93
N GLY A 593 46.46 -11.31 8.86
CA GLY A 593 47.75 -11.96 9.03
C GLY A 593 48.76 -11.11 9.79
N LEU A 594 49.93 -11.70 10.03
CA LEU A 594 51.03 -11.10 10.78
C LEU A 594 51.70 -9.95 10.02
N SER A 595 51.90 -8.82 10.69
CA SER A 595 52.71 -7.71 10.19
C SER A 595 53.70 -7.24 11.25
N ALA A 596 54.91 -6.88 10.84
CA ALA A 596 55.92 -6.36 11.75
C ALA A 596 55.59 -4.93 12.18
N VAL A 597 55.86 -4.62 13.45
CA VAL A 597 55.78 -3.26 14.01
C VAL A 597 57.20 -2.72 14.14
N THR A 598 57.45 -1.55 13.57
CA THR A 598 58.71 -0.84 13.75
C THR A 598 58.79 -0.30 15.18
N VAL A 599 59.67 -0.89 15.98
CA VAL A 599 59.85 -0.52 17.38
C VAL A 599 60.74 0.72 17.48
N GLY A 600 60.25 1.76 18.17
CA GLY A 600 60.91 3.07 18.31
C GLY A 600 61.97 3.13 19.40
N ALA A 601 62.05 4.26 20.11
CA ALA A 601 62.85 4.38 21.34
C ALA A 601 62.05 3.89 22.55
N SER A 602 62.75 3.45 23.60
CA SER A 602 62.15 3.07 24.87
C SER A 602 61.94 4.30 25.77
N PRO A 603 60.78 4.44 26.46
CA PRO A 603 59.59 3.61 26.35
C PRO A 603 58.89 3.78 24.99
N PHE A 604 58.51 2.67 24.36
CA PHE A 604 57.82 2.64 23.08
C PHE A 604 56.31 2.47 23.30
N THR A 605 55.50 3.38 22.78
CA THR A 605 54.03 3.25 22.82
C THR A 605 53.52 2.70 21.50
N TYR A 606 52.75 1.62 21.60
CA TYR A 606 51.99 1.06 20.49
C TYR A 606 50.50 1.27 20.73
N THR A 607 49.77 1.70 19.70
CA THR A 607 48.32 1.86 19.73
C THR A 607 47.72 0.96 18.67
N ALA A 608 46.83 0.05 19.09
CA ALA A 608 46.07 -0.77 18.14
C ALA A 608 45.16 0.12 17.28
N GLY A 609 44.96 -0.26 16.02
CA GLY A 609 44.01 0.41 15.14
C GLY A 609 42.55 0.14 15.54
N HIS A 610 41.64 0.28 14.57
CA HIS A 610 40.21 0.02 14.79
C HIS A 610 39.83 -1.46 14.92
N GLN A 611 40.79 -2.37 14.76
CA GLN A 611 40.60 -3.81 14.89
C GLN A 611 41.16 -4.29 16.22
N GLN A 612 40.67 -5.43 16.71
CA GLN A 612 41.36 -6.12 17.79
C GLN A 612 42.66 -6.71 17.24
N GLU A 613 43.76 -6.59 17.98
CA GLU A 613 45.06 -7.06 17.51
C GLU A 613 45.67 -8.02 18.53
N THR A 614 46.30 -9.10 18.07
CA THR A 614 47.19 -9.90 18.91
C THR A 614 48.62 -9.49 18.66
N LEU A 615 49.27 -8.96 19.70
CA LEU A 615 50.68 -8.58 19.67
C LEU A 615 51.53 -9.78 20.08
N TYR A 616 52.58 -10.05 19.32
CA TYR A 616 53.62 -11.02 19.61
C TYR A 616 54.93 -10.26 19.87
N ILE A 617 55.30 -10.11 21.13
CA ILE A 617 56.51 -9.40 21.56
C ILE A 617 57.60 -10.43 21.83
N ARG A 618 58.63 -10.50 20.99
CA ARG A 618 59.69 -11.53 21.04
C ARG A 618 61.09 -10.92 21.12
N GLY A 619 61.99 -11.58 21.86
CA GLY A 619 63.38 -11.12 22.00
C GLY A 619 63.52 -9.78 22.73
N GLY A 620 64.74 -9.21 22.73
CA GLY A 620 65.06 -7.99 23.47
C GLY A 620 65.02 -8.16 25.00
N THR A 621 65.32 -7.08 25.72
CA THR A 621 65.32 -7.02 27.18
C THR A 621 64.21 -6.06 27.62
N VAL A 622 62.99 -6.57 27.70
CA VAL A 622 61.78 -5.82 28.11
C VAL A 622 61.64 -5.86 29.63
N SER A 623 61.49 -4.70 30.25
CA SER A 623 61.33 -4.55 31.71
C SER A 623 59.90 -4.25 32.15
N ASP A 624 59.06 -3.70 31.27
CA ASP A 624 57.65 -3.41 31.55
C ASP A 624 56.83 -3.38 30.25
N ILE A 625 55.65 -3.99 30.29
CA ILE A 625 54.60 -3.85 29.29
C ILE A 625 53.36 -3.45 30.07
N SER A 626 52.93 -2.20 29.94
CA SER A 626 51.82 -1.62 30.71
C SER A 626 50.75 -1.05 29.79
N LEU A 627 49.51 -1.01 30.29
CA LEU A 627 48.45 -0.25 29.60
C LEU A 627 48.75 1.24 29.73
N ALA A 628 48.38 2.04 28.73
CA ALA A 628 48.50 3.49 28.83
C ALA A 628 47.69 4.09 30.00
N THR A 629 46.67 3.39 30.50
CA THR A 629 45.90 3.75 31.70
C THR A 629 46.60 3.42 33.02
N GLY A 630 47.82 2.86 32.98
CA GLY A 630 48.55 2.35 34.13
C GLY A 630 48.35 0.85 34.36
N GLY A 631 49.27 0.25 35.11
CA GLY A 631 49.29 -1.18 35.44
C GLY A 631 50.18 -1.99 34.50
N THR A 632 51.18 -2.66 35.08
CA THR A 632 52.02 -3.65 34.40
C THR A 632 51.20 -4.89 34.07
N MET A 633 51.17 -5.26 32.80
CA MET A 633 50.58 -6.52 32.33
C MET A 633 51.64 -7.63 32.28
N PHE A 634 52.85 -7.29 31.82
CA PHE A 634 53.99 -8.21 31.77
C PHE A 634 55.28 -7.46 32.06
N ASN A 635 56.29 -8.16 32.56
CA ASN A 635 57.61 -7.62 32.90
C ASN A 635 58.76 -8.33 32.16
N ALA A 636 58.47 -8.97 31.02
CA ALA A 636 59.41 -9.71 30.20
C ALA A 636 58.95 -9.78 28.73
N SER A 637 59.84 -10.20 27.83
CA SER A 637 59.55 -10.47 26.42
C SER A 637 59.04 -11.91 26.21
N ASN A 638 58.81 -12.30 24.95
CA ASN A 638 58.24 -13.58 24.52
C ASN A 638 56.81 -13.82 25.00
N VAL A 639 56.03 -12.74 25.04
CA VAL A 639 54.61 -12.76 25.41
C VAL A 639 53.74 -12.54 24.18
N SER A 640 52.51 -13.05 24.24
CA SER A 640 51.47 -12.74 23.27
C SER A 640 50.27 -12.17 24.00
N MET A 641 49.64 -11.14 23.45
CA MET A 641 48.49 -10.52 24.10
C MET A 641 47.49 -9.94 23.13
N ALA A 642 46.21 -10.09 23.45
CA ALA A 642 45.13 -9.41 22.75
C ALA A 642 45.05 -7.97 23.25
N LEU A 643 45.21 -7.02 22.34
CA LEU A 643 45.02 -5.60 22.55
C LEU A 643 43.68 -5.19 21.91
N PRO A 644 42.70 -4.70 22.71
CA PRO A 644 41.44 -4.22 22.15
C PRO A 644 41.66 -3.03 21.19
N ALA A 645 40.73 -2.84 20.26
CA ALA A 645 40.76 -1.72 19.33
C ALA A 645 40.95 -0.38 20.05
N ASN A 646 41.76 0.51 19.45
CA ASN A 646 42.10 1.84 19.96
C ASN A 646 42.72 1.88 21.38
N ARG A 647 43.26 0.76 21.87
CA ARG A 647 44.01 0.73 23.12
C ARG A 647 45.50 0.86 22.88
N SER A 648 46.17 1.53 23.81
CA SER A 648 47.61 1.73 23.78
C SER A 648 48.30 0.94 24.88
N ILE A 649 49.47 0.43 24.56
CA ILE A 649 50.42 -0.15 25.51
C ILE A 649 51.73 0.62 25.46
N THR A 650 52.43 0.67 26.60
CA THR A 650 53.79 1.18 26.69
C THR A 650 54.73 0.03 27.00
N ILE A 651 55.78 -0.09 26.20
CA ILE A 651 56.79 -1.15 26.29
C ILE A 651 58.11 -0.50 26.64
N THR A 652 58.62 -0.79 27.83
CA THR A 652 59.93 -0.31 28.30
C THR A 652 60.96 -1.42 28.15
N TYR A 653 62.09 -1.12 27.52
CA TYR A 653 63.20 -2.06 27.30
C TYR A 653 64.57 -1.37 27.33
N SER A 654 65.62 -2.18 27.55
CA SER A 654 67.02 -1.79 27.36
C SER A 654 67.63 -2.35 26.06
N ALA A 655 67.02 -3.39 25.48
CA ALA A 655 67.31 -3.89 24.14
C ALA A 655 65.99 -4.10 23.39
N ALA A 656 65.87 -3.56 22.18
CA ALA A 656 64.60 -3.52 21.44
C ALA A 656 64.05 -4.93 21.17
N PRO A 657 62.78 -5.21 21.50
CA PRO A 657 62.12 -6.44 21.07
C PRO A 657 61.76 -6.40 19.58
N THR A 658 61.46 -7.56 19.01
CA THR A 658 60.69 -7.68 17.76
C THR A 658 59.21 -7.76 18.10
N ILE A 659 58.39 -6.94 17.45
CA ILE A 659 56.94 -6.95 17.65
C ILE A 659 56.29 -7.30 16.31
N ALA A 660 55.42 -8.30 16.32
CA ALA A 660 54.51 -8.60 15.22
C ALA A 660 53.06 -8.47 15.70
N VAL A 661 52.16 -8.04 14.83
CA VAL A 661 50.72 -7.94 15.11
C VAL A 661 49.92 -8.73 14.12
N ASP A 662 49.00 -9.55 14.63
CA ASP A 662 47.92 -10.15 13.86
C ASP A 662 46.64 -9.38 14.14
N ARG A 663 45.96 -8.90 13.09
CA ARG A 663 44.75 -8.07 13.23
C ARG A 663 43.54 -8.95 13.00
N HIS A 664 42.61 -9.01 13.95
CA HIS A 664 41.45 -9.92 14.03
C HIS A 664 40.11 -9.22 13.85
#